data_AF-Q3JDA7-F1
#
_entry.id   AF-Q3JDA7-F1
#
_cell.length_a   1.000
_cell.length_b   1.000
_cell.length_c   1.000
_cell.angle_alpha   90.00
_cell.angle_beta   90.00
_cell.angle_gamma   90.00
#
_symmetry.space_group_name_H-M   'P 1'
#
loop_
_entity.id
_entity.type
_entity.pdbx_description
1 polymer ?
#
loop_
_entity_poly.entity_id
_entity_poly.type
_entity_poly.pdbx_seq_one_letter_code
_entity_poly.pdbx_strand_id
1 'polypeptide(L)'
;MTKAICFSCGAEKFGALTQCGACKSTPRVEGDLALSLVLSDHLSSETQLEVLAHEIRSHLKLTVPEALLRQAHEALKDPQLLAMLGTGPGNATDGSQARPTPRTARPGSPPTTRSSSNRRQRSLHQSELQQNPFALLGVTTRDDRRRIVELAEEKSLELDHDACQKARSDLTSPRMRLSAEMSWLPGVSPGKAAQFVSALHSDPMSVREESGLPTLAHLNLLASAFEAIDGNDSADDVAEFIQEMAYLVDDLSAEQVLRDINEDRSVSGFPEVKGIEQVEAELSERKRYYRNAIKDALNRLPPASLVDAMTTAVDQITGGGEDHAPELIDDLVDSYAVETQGFLQKEAESVEKLINAARDSATSGEKVVKPIVDKLVVVARNWDKVAQPIQLSAKARGIDHDPSHEIAYSIRSLAIDLFNEHDMLDQSQRLTELIQELFAELPEVVERVEQDSEALADIFQNRKMNEAQKDEWARDITYRAEVGVMFKDVLSISPDGLSWKNQRFPLDAVTRVRWGAVRHSVNGIPTGTTYTLAFGDNRSEAVVELKKESTYSTFLEKLWKAVVIRLLTELFETLQGGNEVRFGEATLSDDGVTLVKHKFLGTNEKVRCSWGQVHVWSADGSFYIGSKDDKKTYVGLSYIHAANTHVLEQAIRMAFKKPGMRRLSDMLQ
;
A
#
# COMPACT_ATOMS: atom_id res chain seq x y z
N MET A 1 6.18 4.17 3.80
CA MET A 1 5.86 5.53 3.29
C MET A 1 6.88 6.51 3.86
N THR A 2 7.25 7.56 3.13
CA THR A 2 8.35 8.47 3.55
C THR A 2 7.79 9.71 4.24
N LYS A 3 8.27 9.98 5.45
CA LYS A 3 7.83 11.09 6.32
C LYS A 3 8.43 12.40 5.81
N ALA A 4 7.58 13.41 5.64
CA ALA A 4 8.00 14.73 5.17
C ALA A 4 7.27 15.85 5.93
N ILE A 5 7.87 17.04 5.90
CA ILE A 5 7.31 18.26 6.47
C ILE A 5 6.94 19.21 5.34
N CYS A 6 5.78 19.84 5.42
CA CYS A 6 5.35 20.82 4.42
C CYS A 6 6.24 22.06 4.46
N PHE A 7 6.84 22.42 3.32
CA PHE A 7 7.67 23.62 3.17
C PHE A 7 6.93 24.95 3.45
N SER A 8 5.59 24.94 3.37
CA SER A 8 4.74 26.13 3.52
C SER A 8 4.19 26.31 4.94
N CYS A 9 3.64 25.25 5.56
CA CYS A 9 3.01 25.33 6.88
C CYS A 9 3.69 24.53 8.00
N GLY A 10 4.70 23.72 7.68
CA GLY A 10 5.43 22.90 8.67
C GLY A 10 4.63 21.72 9.23
N ALA A 11 3.48 21.38 8.65
CA ALA A 11 2.71 20.19 9.01
C ALA A 11 3.38 18.90 8.47
N GLU A 12 3.24 17.81 9.21
CA GLU A 12 3.67 16.49 8.75
C GLU A 12 2.79 16.01 7.59
N LYS A 13 3.41 15.36 6.61
CA LYS A 13 2.77 14.77 5.43
C LYS A 13 3.55 13.56 4.94
N PHE A 14 2.89 12.74 4.12
CA PHE A 14 3.52 11.62 3.46
C PHE A 14 3.95 11.99 2.04
N GLY A 15 5.22 11.75 1.73
CA GLY A 15 5.84 12.09 0.47
C GLY A 15 6.33 13.55 0.40
N ALA A 16 7.60 13.73 0.05
CA ALA A 16 8.21 15.06 -0.06
C ALA A 16 7.51 15.95 -1.10
N LEU A 17 7.03 15.38 -2.21
CA LEU A 17 6.58 16.15 -3.38
C LEU A 17 5.05 16.20 -3.54
N THR A 18 4.31 15.60 -2.61
CA THR A 18 2.85 15.53 -2.62
C THR A 18 2.21 16.84 -2.09
N GLN A 19 0.93 17.04 -2.40
CA GLN A 19 0.16 18.15 -1.85
C GLN A 19 0.02 18.01 -0.33
N CYS A 20 0.21 19.09 0.41
CA CYS A 20 -0.01 19.08 1.86
C CYS A 20 -1.51 19.02 2.19
N GLY A 21 -1.93 18.06 3.02
CA GLY A 21 -3.33 17.96 3.48
C GLY A 21 -3.81 19.18 4.26
N ALA A 22 -2.94 19.81 5.05
CA ALA A 22 -3.29 20.92 5.94
C ALA A 22 -3.40 22.29 5.23
N CYS A 23 -2.46 22.63 4.34
CA CYS A 23 -2.44 23.95 3.68
C CYS A 23 -2.63 23.89 2.15
N LYS A 24 -2.89 22.69 1.60
CA LYS A 24 -3.10 22.42 0.16
C LYS A 24 -1.97 22.91 -0.77
N SER A 25 -0.82 23.27 -0.22
CA SER A 25 0.36 23.70 -0.98
C SER A 25 1.09 22.51 -1.60
N THR A 26 1.51 22.66 -2.86
CA THR A 26 2.30 21.68 -3.62
C THR A 26 3.57 22.38 -4.11
N PRO A 27 4.78 21.80 -3.93
CA PRO A 27 6.00 22.41 -4.42
C PRO A 27 6.01 22.38 -5.95
N ARG A 28 6.18 23.55 -6.60
CA ARG A 28 6.13 23.67 -8.08
C ARG A 28 7.39 24.26 -8.70
N VAL A 29 8.09 25.11 -7.97
CA VAL A 29 9.34 25.72 -8.43
C VAL A 29 10.54 24.96 -7.86
N GLU A 30 11.68 25.00 -8.55
CA GLU A 30 12.89 24.26 -8.19
C GLU A 30 13.32 24.49 -6.73
N GLY A 31 13.22 25.73 -6.24
CA GLY A 31 13.53 26.05 -4.84
C GLY A 31 12.59 25.38 -3.83
N ASP A 32 11.30 25.29 -4.14
CA ASP A 32 10.31 24.63 -3.28
C ASP A 32 10.50 23.11 -3.32
N LEU A 33 10.81 22.55 -4.49
CA LEU A 33 11.10 21.13 -4.68
C LEU A 33 12.34 20.72 -3.88
N ALA A 34 13.42 21.50 -3.98
CA ALA A 34 14.66 21.23 -3.24
C ALA A 34 14.44 21.34 -1.74
N LEU A 35 13.71 22.37 -1.29
CA LEU A 35 13.38 22.53 0.12
C LEU A 35 12.48 21.39 0.63
N SER A 36 11.51 20.95 -0.16
CA SER A 36 10.60 19.87 0.20
C SER A 36 11.31 18.51 0.28
N LEU A 37 12.35 18.28 -0.54
CA LEU A 37 13.23 17.10 -0.42
C LEU A 37 14.09 17.16 0.84
N VAL A 38 14.66 18.32 1.17
CA VAL A 38 15.39 18.50 2.44
C VAL A 38 14.46 18.23 3.63
N LEU A 39 13.20 18.65 3.55
CA LEU A 39 12.19 18.42 4.58
C LEU A 39 11.61 16.99 4.58
N SER A 40 12.38 16.00 4.16
CA SER A 40 11.99 14.58 4.21
C SER A 40 13.04 13.71 4.89
N ASP A 41 12.58 12.54 5.37
CA ASP A 41 13.41 11.51 5.98
C ASP A 41 14.44 10.87 5.04
N HIS A 42 14.40 11.21 3.73
CA HIS A 42 15.43 10.84 2.75
C HIS A 42 16.74 11.62 2.91
N LEU A 43 16.66 12.90 3.29
CA LEU A 43 17.82 13.80 3.34
C LEU A 43 18.09 14.40 4.72
N SER A 44 17.10 14.37 5.62
CA SER A 44 17.23 14.91 6.97
C SER A 44 16.93 13.85 8.03
N SER A 45 17.65 13.91 9.16
CA SER A 45 17.31 13.11 10.33
C SER A 45 16.02 13.60 10.99
N GLU A 46 15.38 12.76 11.77
CA GLU A 46 14.15 13.12 12.51
C GLU A 46 14.33 14.38 13.37
N THR A 47 15.46 14.48 14.07
CA THR A 47 15.82 15.68 14.86
C THR A 47 15.98 16.95 14.01
N GLN A 48 16.46 16.84 12.77
CA GLN A 48 16.57 17.98 11.85
C GLN A 48 15.19 18.39 11.33
N LEU A 49 14.33 17.42 11.03
CA LEU A 49 12.95 17.67 10.59
C LEU A 49 12.13 18.37 11.67
N GLU A 50 12.29 17.99 12.94
CA GLU A 50 11.61 18.66 14.07
C GLU A 50 12.01 20.14 14.19
N VAL A 51 13.32 20.43 14.09
CA VAL A 51 13.86 21.80 14.15
C VAL A 51 13.33 22.62 12.97
N LEU A 52 13.43 22.10 11.74
CA LEU A 52 12.96 22.79 10.55
C LEU A 52 11.42 22.99 10.56
N ALA A 53 10.65 22.00 11.03
CA ALA A 53 9.21 22.12 11.20
C ALA A 53 8.84 23.21 12.21
N HIS A 54 9.61 23.34 13.30
CA HIS A 54 9.42 24.41 14.28
C HIS A 54 9.74 25.78 13.70
N GLU A 55 10.82 25.90 12.91
CA GLU A 55 11.20 27.15 12.23
C GLU A 55 10.11 27.62 11.25
N ILE A 56 9.54 26.70 10.44
CA ILE A 56 8.45 27.02 9.51
C ILE A 56 7.20 27.48 10.26
N ARG A 57 6.77 26.72 11.28
CA ARG A 57 5.57 27.04 12.08
C ARG A 57 5.70 28.36 12.85
N SER A 58 6.93 28.72 13.22
CA SER A 58 7.23 29.95 13.96
C SER A 58 7.63 31.12 13.05
N HIS A 59 7.56 30.96 11.73
CA HIS A 59 8.00 31.95 10.73
C HIS A 59 9.44 32.46 10.93
N LEU A 60 10.32 31.58 11.41
CA LEU A 60 11.75 31.86 11.58
C LEU A 60 12.50 31.62 10.27
N LYS A 61 13.70 32.20 10.16
CA LYS A 61 14.59 31.96 9.02
C LYS A 61 15.08 30.52 9.06
N LEU A 62 14.88 29.77 7.97
CA LEU A 62 15.24 28.35 7.90
C LEU A 62 16.76 28.15 7.97
N THR A 63 17.19 27.28 8.88
CA THR A 63 18.61 26.97 9.12
C THR A 63 19.03 25.71 8.35
N VAL A 64 18.73 25.67 7.05
CA VAL A 64 19.06 24.52 6.21
C VAL A 64 20.56 24.45 5.90
N PRO A 65 21.25 23.33 6.18
CA PRO A 65 22.65 23.14 5.78
C PRO A 65 22.82 23.18 4.25
N GLU A 66 23.80 23.97 3.78
CA GLU A 66 24.13 24.11 2.35
C GLU A 66 24.52 22.78 1.67
N ALA A 67 24.99 21.80 2.46
CA ALA A 67 25.28 20.45 1.97
C ALA A 67 24.00 19.68 1.60
N LEU A 68 22.93 19.81 2.40
CA LEU A 68 21.64 19.15 2.15
C LEU A 68 20.91 19.78 0.97
N LEU A 69 20.97 21.11 0.83
CA LEU A 69 20.45 21.79 -0.35
C LEU A 69 21.16 21.33 -1.62
N ARG A 70 22.49 21.19 -1.60
CA ARG A 70 23.22 20.67 -2.78
C ARG A 70 22.83 19.23 -3.10
N GLN A 71 22.66 18.37 -2.11
CA GLN A 71 22.18 16.99 -2.32
C GLN A 71 20.75 16.96 -2.89
N ALA A 72 19.85 17.82 -2.41
CA ALA A 72 18.50 17.93 -2.93
C ALA A 72 18.47 18.40 -4.40
N HIS A 73 19.27 19.40 -4.77
CA HIS A 73 19.37 19.84 -6.17
C HIS A 73 19.98 18.77 -7.07
N GLU A 74 20.90 17.95 -6.57
CA GLU A 74 21.44 16.83 -7.36
C GLU A 74 20.39 15.73 -7.55
N ALA A 75 19.59 15.42 -6.52
CA ALA A 75 18.49 14.47 -6.62
C ALA A 75 17.39 14.91 -7.61
N LEU A 76 17.14 16.22 -7.74
CA LEU A 76 16.20 16.76 -8.73
C LEU A 76 16.65 16.63 -10.19
N LYS A 77 17.92 16.28 -10.44
CA LYS A 77 18.42 15.98 -11.79
C LYS A 77 18.18 14.54 -12.21
N ASP A 78 17.70 13.68 -11.30
CA ASP A 78 17.41 12.28 -11.60
C ASP A 78 16.19 12.18 -12.56
N PRO A 79 16.34 11.58 -13.75
CA PRO A 79 15.26 11.41 -14.72
C PRO A 79 14.05 10.63 -14.19
N GLN A 80 14.23 9.69 -13.25
CA GLN A 80 13.14 8.91 -12.67
C GLN A 80 12.29 9.75 -11.71
N LEU A 81 12.93 10.65 -10.94
CA LEU A 81 12.22 11.56 -10.03
C LEU A 81 11.42 12.62 -10.81
N LEU A 82 11.98 13.11 -11.93
CA LEU A 82 11.29 14.03 -12.84
C LEU A 82 10.11 13.38 -13.58
N ALA A 83 10.20 12.09 -13.91
CA ALA A 83 9.09 11.33 -14.49
C ALA A 83 7.92 11.14 -13.50
N MET A 84 8.21 10.96 -12.21
CA MET A 84 7.19 10.94 -11.14
C MET A 84 6.54 12.30 -10.87
N LEU A 85 7.21 13.40 -11.22
CA LEU A 85 6.75 14.78 -11.02
C LEU A 85 5.85 15.31 -12.16
N GLY A 86 5.61 14.53 -13.21
CA GLY A 86 4.71 14.91 -14.31
C GLY A 86 5.21 16.04 -15.23
N THR A 87 6.50 16.41 -15.15
CA THR A 87 7.08 17.47 -16.00
C THR A 87 7.91 16.86 -17.13
N GLY A 88 7.24 16.54 -18.25
CA GLY A 88 7.93 16.36 -19.53
C GLY A 88 8.42 17.71 -20.09
N PRO A 89 9.47 17.73 -20.93
CA PRO A 89 10.06 18.98 -21.42
C PRO A 89 9.17 19.61 -22.49
N GLY A 90 8.59 20.77 -22.17
CA GLY A 90 7.77 21.55 -23.10
C GLY A 90 7.71 23.03 -22.74
N ASN A 91 8.47 23.82 -23.49
CA ASN A 91 8.42 25.28 -23.65
C ASN A 91 9.00 26.16 -22.53
N ALA A 92 10.29 26.44 -22.69
CA ALA A 92 10.89 27.69 -22.29
C ALA A 92 10.22 28.87 -23.03
N THR A 93 9.73 29.85 -22.28
CA THR A 93 9.69 31.25 -22.73
C THR A 93 9.95 32.18 -21.55
N ASP A 94 10.88 33.09 -21.82
CA ASP A 94 11.40 34.24 -21.08
C ASP A 94 10.56 34.91 -19.98
N GLY A 95 11.29 35.47 -19.01
CA GLY A 95 11.05 36.85 -18.60
C GLY A 95 11.01 37.14 -17.10
N SER A 96 12.15 37.56 -16.55
CA SER A 96 12.26 38.24 -15.24
C SER A 96 11.24 39.39 -15.06
N GLN A 97 10.71 39.58 -13.84
CA GLN A 97 10.98 40.78 -13.03
C GLN A 97 10.33 40.76 -11.62
N ALA A 98 11.21 40.99 -10.63
CA ALA A 98 11.09 41.79 -9.42
C ALA A 98 9.76 41.90 -8.63
N ARG A 99 9.87 41.51 -7.34
CA ARG A 99 9.05 41.92 -6.19
C ARG A 99 9.01 43.46 -6.04
N PRO A 100 7.93 44.02 -5.46
CA PRO A 100 8.01 44.38 -4.04
C PRO A 100 6.71 44.12 -3.24
N THR A 101 6.88 43.84 -1.94
CA THR A 101 5.84 43.89 -0.88
C THR A 101 6.06 45.15 -0.01
N PRO A 102 5.21 45.49 0.98
CA PRO A 102 3.81 45.10 1.24
C PRO A 102 2.89 46.30 1.55
N ARG A 103 1.56 46.09 1.57
CA ARG A 103 0.69 46.80 2.52
C ARG A 103 -0.59 46.02 2.85
N THR A 104 -0.89 46.03 4.14
CA THR A 104 -1.93 45.35 4.93
C THR A 104 -3.38 45.64 4.51
N ALA A 105 -4.17 44.58 4.32
CA ALA A 105 -5.60 44.51 4.68
C ALA A 105 -6.10 43.04 4.66
N ARG A 106 -6.96 42.69 5.63
CA ARG A 106 -7.59 41.38 5.89
C ARG A 106 -8.23 40.73 4.64
N PRO A 107 -8.24 39.39 4.48
CA PRO A 107 -9.12 38.75 3.51
C PRO A 107 -10.46 38.37 4.17
N GLY A 108 -11.53 39.02 3.71
CA GLY A 108 -12.81 38.34 3.55
C GLY A 108 -12.70 37.33 2.40
N SER A 109 -13.48 36.26 2.48
CA SER A 109 -13.55 35.18 1.51
C SER A 109 -13.65 35.70 0.06
N PRO A 110 -12.85 35.20 -0.90
CA PRO A 110 -13.08 35.51 -2.31
C PRO A 110 -14.30 34.73 -2.81
N PRO A 111 -15.17 35.34 -3.64
CA PRO A 111 -16.13 34.56 -4.41
C PRO A 111 -15.35 33.71 -5.41
N THR A 112 -15.59 32.41 -5.38
CA THR A 112 -15.11 31.48 -6.40
C THR A 112 -15.70 31.90 -7.75
N THR A 113 -14.85 32.46 -8.62
CA THR A 113 -15.13 32.52 -10.06
C THR A 113 -15.26 31.08 -10.55
N ARG A 114 -16.50 30.59 -10.65
CA ARG A 114 -16.84 29.37 -11.39
C ARG A 114 -16.36 29.53 -12.82
N SER A 115 -15.51 28.61 -13.26
CA SER A 115 -15.07 28.50 -14.65
C SER A 115 -16.31 28.27 -15.51
N SER A 116 -16.66 29.25 -16.34
CA SER A 116 -17.66 29.12 -17.39
C SER A 116 -17.17 28.11 -18.43
N SER A 117 -17.38 26.82 -18.17
CA SER A 117 -17.30 25.79 -19.19
C SER A 117 -18.41 26.05 -20.22
N ASN A 118 -18.10 25.86 -21.50
CA ASN A 118 -18.98 26.06 -22.64
C ASN A 118 -20.39 25.50 -22.38
N ARG A 119 -21.36 26.37 -22.04
CA ARG A 119 -22.75 25.96 -21.79
C ARG A 119 -23.39 25.57 -23.12
N ARG A 120 -23.51 24.26 -23.36
CA ARG A 120 -24.33 23.70 -24.44
C ARG A 120 -25.77 24.17 -24.23
N GLN A 121 -26.43 24.67 -25.29
CA GLN A 121 -27.85 25.05 -25.23
C GLN A 121 -28.70 23.81 -24.97
N ARG A 122 -29.37 23.78 -23.82
CA ARG A 122 -30.33 22.75 -23.42
C ARG A 122 -31.72 23.36 -23.54
N SER A 123 -32.67 22.65 -24.16
CA SER A 123 -34.07 23.10 -24.23
C SER A 123 -34.98 22.06 -23.65
N LEU A 124 -35.76 22.43 -22.63
CA LEU A 124 -36.82 21.59 -22.10
C LEU A 124 -38.10 21.81 -22.89
N HIS A 125 -38.65 20.73 -23.46
CA HIS A 125 -39.92 20.80 -24.19
C HIS A 125 -41.10 21.03 -23.23
N GLN A 126 -41.14 20.34 -22.08
CA GLN A 126 -42.17 20.53 -21.05
C GLN A 126 -41.74 19.88 -19.72
N SER A 127 -41.49 20.68 -18.68
CA SER A 127 -41.17 20.16 -17.33
C SER A 127 -42.38 19.96 -16.41
N GLU A 128 -42.26 19.21 -15.31
CA GLU A 128 -43.35 19.12 -14.32
C GLU A 128 -43.75 20.49 -13.77
N LEU A 129 -42.78 21.38 -13.54
CA LEU A 129 -43.09 22.75 -13.13
C LEU A 129 -43.90 23.49 -14.20
N GLN A 130 -43.60 23.29 -15.49
CA GLN A 130 -44.41 23.87 -16.58
C GLN A 130 -45.79 23.22 -16.73
N GLN A 131 -46.00 22.02 -16.20
CA GLN A 131 -47.31 21.35 -16.13
C GLN A 131 -48.12 21.74 -14.89
N ASN A 132 -47.50 22.44 -13.93
CA ASN A 132 -48.20 22.93 -12.74
C ASN A 132 -49.42 23.78 -13.14
N PRO A 133 -50.57 23.65 -12.44
CA PRO A 133 -51.78 24.43 -12.74
C PRO A 133 -51.56 25.95 -12.85
N PHE A 134 -50.63 26.54 -12.09
CA PHE A 134 -50.28 27.96 -12.19
C PHE A 134 -49.65 28.31 -13.53
N ALA A 135 -48.68 27.51 -14.00
CA ALA A 135 -48.08 27.66 -15.33
C ALA A 135 -49.09 27.42 -16.45
N LEU A 136 -49.86 26.33 -16.36
CA LEU A 136 -50.78 25.89 -17.42
C LEU A 136 -51.85 26.96 -17.72
N LEU A 137 -52.40 27.57 -16.67
CA LEU A 137 -53.45 28.59 -16.82
C LEU A 137 -52.89 30.03 -16.93
N GLY A 138 -51.59 30.22 -16.74
CA GLY A 138 -50.98 31.56 -16.67
C GLY A 138 -51.49 32.40 -15.49
N VAL A 139 -51.85 31.74 -14.39
CA VAL A 139 -52.33 32.36 -13.14
C VAL A 139 -51.21 32.37 -12.09
N THR A 140 -51.34 33.24 -11.11
CA THR A 140 -50.36 33.46 -10.04
C THR A 140 -50.91 33.00 -8.69
N THR A 141 -50.03 32.75 -7.71
CA THR A 141 -50.43 32.40 -6.32
C THR A 141 -51.28 33.49 -5.65
N ARG A 142 -51.25 34.71 -6.18
CA ARG A 142 -51.96 35.90 -5.69
C ARG A 142 -53.29 36.16 -6.40
N ASP A 143 -53.63 35.40 -7.44
CA ASP A 143 -54.91 35.53 -8.13
C ASP A 143 -56.05 34.91 -7.33
N ASP A 144 -57.18 35.62 -7.29
CA ASP A 144 -58.39 35.18 -6.62
C ASP A 144 -59.15 34.10 -7.41
N ARG A 145 -60.16 33.50 -6.77
CA ARG A 145 -60.97 32.45 -7.39
C ARG A 145 -61.63 32.89 -8.70
N ARG A 146 -62.03 34.16 -8.85
CA ARG A 146 -62.73 34.65 -10.05
C ARG A 146 -61.76 34.71 -11.22
N ARG A 147 -60.56 35.26 -10.99
CA ARG A 147 -59.52 35.37 -12.00
C ARG A 147 -59.04 34.00 -12.50
N ILE A 148 -58.93 33.02 -11.60
CA ILE A 148 -58.58 31.64 -11.98
C ILE A 148 -59.64 31.01 -12.90
N VAL A 149 -60.92 31.21 -12.61
CA VAL A 149 -62.02 30.67 -13.45
C VAL A 149 -62.02 31.34 -14.82
N GLU A 150 -61.87 32.67 -14.87
CA GLU A 150 -61.79 33.45 -16.11
C GLU A 150 -60.64 32.96 -17.01
N LEU A 151 -59.42 32.89 -16.47
CA LEU A 151 -58.24 32.46 -17.25
C LEU A 151 -58.30 30.98 -17.63
N ALA A 152 -58.93 30.13 -16.83
CA ALA A 152 -59.16 28.73 -17.20
C ALA A 152 -60.09 28.59 -18.42
N GLU A 153 -61.16 29.39 -18.47
CA GLU A 153 -62.08 29.40 -19.60
C GLU A 153 -61.39 29.94 -20.86
N GLU A 154 -60.63 31.02 -20.74
CA GLU A 154 -59.83 31.58 -21.85
C GLU A 154 -58.79 30.57 -22.37
N LYS A 155 -57.99 29.96 -21.48
CA LYS A 155 -56.94 29.00 -21.87
C LYS A 155 -57.50 27.70 -22.45
N SER A 156 -58.71 27.32 -22.09
CA SER A 156 -59.38 26.14 -22.68
C SER A 156 -59.73 26.29 -24.16
N LEU A 157 -59.60 27.50 -24.73
CA LEU A 157 -59.72 27.75 -26.17
C LEU A 157 -58.42 27.42 -26.93
N GLU A 158 -57.27 27.45 -26.24
CA GLU A 158 -55.93 27.27 -26.83
C GLU A 158 -55.31 25.91 -26.47
N LEU A 159 -55.62 25.40 -25.28
CA LEU A 159 -55.05 24.19 -24.69
C LEU A 159 -56.11 23.08 -24.55
N ASP A 160 -55.69 21.90 -24.09
CA ASP A 160 -56.58 20.79 -23.79
C ASP A 160 -57.64 21.17 -22.75
N HIS A 161 -58.91 21.00 -23.10
CA HIS A 161 -60.04 21.43 -22.28
C HIS A 161 -60.06 20.72 -20.92
N ASP A 162 -59.85 19.40 -20.91
CA ASP A 162 -59.90 18.60 -19.69
C ASP A 162 -58.76 18.96 -18.74
N ALA A 163 -57.55 19.19 -19.27
CA ALA A 163 -56.41 19.69 -18.50
C ALA A 163 -56.69 21.08 -17.87
N CYS A 164 -57.28 22.01 -18.61
CA CYS A 164 -57.67 23.33 -18.08
C CYS A 164 -58.75 23.23 -17.00
N GLN A 165 -59.76 22.36 -17.18
CA GLN A 165 -60.81 22.14 -16.18
C GLN A 165 -60.25 21.52 -14.90
N LYS A 166 -59.32 20.56 -15.03
CA LYS A 166 -58.62 19.96 -13.90
C LYS A 166 -57.78 21.01 -13.15
N ALA A 167 -56.96 21.77 -13.85
CA ALA A 167 -56.13 22.83 -13.25
C ALA A 167 -56.99 23.87 -12.50
N ARG A 168 -58.15 24.25 -13.05
CA ARG A 168 -59.12 25.12 -12.37
C ARG A 168 -59.65 24.48 -11.09
N SER A 169 -60.02 23.20 -11.14
CA SER A 169 -60.50 22.45 -9.96
C SER A 169 -59.43 22.38 -8.87
N ASP A 170 -58.19 22.10 -9.27
CA ASP A 170 -57.05 21.98 -8.37
C ASP A 170 -56.77 23.32 -7.67
N LEU A 171 -56.74 24.43 -8.41
CA LEU A 171 -56.42 25.75 -7.85
C LEU A 171 -57.55 26.40 -7.05
N THR A 172 -58.80 25.97 -7.23
CA THR A 172 -59.95 26.54 -6.51
C THR A 172 -60.32 25.75 -5.26
N SER A 173 -59.89 24.50 -5.15
CA SER A 173 -60.13 23.64 -3.99
C SER A 173 -59.01 23.78 -2.94
N PRO A 174 -59.27 24.15 -1.67
CA PRO A 174 -58.21 24.50 -0.70
C PRO A 174 -57.10 23.46 -0.50
N ARG A 175 -57.44 22.17 -0.50
CA ARG A 175 -56.48 21.06 -0.35
C ARG A 175 -55.63 20.86 -1.60
N MET A 176 -56.27 20.78 -2.77
CA MET A 176 -55.57 20.58 -4.05
C MET A 176 -54.71 21.79 -4.40
N ARG A 177 -55.15 23.00 -4.02
CA ARG A 177 -54.39 24.23 -4.20
C ARG A 177 -53.10 24.19 -3.40
N LEU A 178 -53.10 23.64 -2.19
CA LEU A 178 -51.88 23.50 -1.38
C LEU A 178 -50.85 22.67 -2.14
N SER A 179 -51.22 21.50 -2.64
CA SER A 179 -50.31 20.65 -3.41
C SER A 179 -49.78 21.37 -4.68
N ALA A 180 -50.63 22.14 -5.37
CA ALA A 180 -50.21 22.97 -6.50
C ALA A 180 -49.24 24.09 -6.09
N GLU A 181 -49.42 24.73 -4.93
CA GLU A 181 -48.52 25.77 -4.40
C GLU A 181 -47.18 25.17 -3.95
N MET A 182 -47.20 24.01 -3.29
CA MET A 182 -46.01 23.28 -2.83
C MET A 182 -45.11 22.82 -3.98
N SER A 183 -45.69 22.57 -5.14
CA SER A 183 -45.00 22.20 -6.38
C SER A 183 -44.71 23.37 -7.32
N TRP A 184 -44.94 24.61 -6.86
CA TRP A 184 -44.72 25.84 -7.63
C TRP A 184 -43.53 26.64 -7.09
N LEU A 185 -43.60 27.97 -7.14
CA LEU A 185 -42.56 28.90 -6.69
C LEU A 185 -43.09 29.76 -5.52
N PRO A 186 -43.44 29.16 -4.36
CA PRO A 186 -43.99 29.89 -3.22
C PRO A 186 -42.97 30.93 -2.70
N GLY A 187 -43.46 32.09 -2.29
CA GLY A 187 -42.63 33.21 -1.82
C GLY A 187 -41.88 33.97 -2.93
N VAL A 188 -41.99 33.54 -4.20
CA VAL A 188 -41.40 34.25 -5.34
C VAL A 188 -42.43 35.17 -5.97
N SER A 189 -42.05 36.43 -6.23
CA SER A 189 -42.96 37.38 -6.88
C SER A 189 -43.41 36.88 -8.26
N PRO A 190 -44.67 37.13 -8.69
CA PRO A 190 -45.18 36.60 -9.96
C PRO A 190 -44.36 36.93 -11.20
N GLY A 191 -43.81 38.15 -11.27
CA GLY A 191 -42.94 38.56 -12.37
C GLY A 191 -41.65 37.75 -12.45
N LYS A 192 -41.02 37.47 -11.31
CA LYS A 192 -39.80 36.64 -11.23
C LYS A 192 -40.13 35.16 -11.50
N ALA A 193 -41.27 34.66 -11.00
CA ALA A 193 -41.74 33.31 -11.30
C ALA A 193 -41.93 33.08 -12.81
N ALA A 194 -42.56 34.02 -13.51
CA ALA A 194 -42.71 33.95 -14.97
C ALA A 194 -41.37 33.98 -15.71
N GLN A 195 -40.40 34.78 -15.23
CA GLN A 195 -39.04 34.80 -15.77
C GLN A 195 -38.36 33.43 -15.63
N PHE A 196 -38.47 32.78 -14.48
CA PHE A 196 -37.87 31.46 -14.28
C PHE A 196 -38.49 30.36 -15.13
N VAL A 197 -39.82 30.36 -15.28
CA VAL A 197 -40.51 29.41 -16.16
C VAL A 197 -40.03 29.56 -17.62
N SER A 198 -39.79 30.80 -18.06
CA SER A 198 -39.22 31.08 -19.39
C SER A 198 -37.73 30.70 -19.48
N ALA A 199 -36.97 30.91 -18.40
CA ALA A 199 -35.55 30.55 -18.34
C ALA A 199 -35.39 29.02 -18.45
N LEU A 200 -36.24 28.23 -17.78
CA LEU A 200 -36.23 26.77 -17.88
C LEU A 200 -36.42 26.24 -19.31
N HIS A 201 -37.09 26.99 -20.19
CA HIS A 201 -37.22 26.59 -21.59
C HIS A 201 -35.94 26.85 -22.41
N SER A 202 -35.21 27.92 -22.08
CA SER A 202 -34.12 28.48 -22.91
C SER A 202 -32.71 28.16 -22.40
N ASP A 203 -32.51 28.19 -21.08
CA ASP A 203 -31.29 27.73 -20.39
C ASP A 203 -31.67 27.16 -19.00
N PRO A 204 -32.10 25.89 -18.93
CA PRO A 204 -32.47 25.24 -17.66
C PRO A 204 -31.40 25.33 -16.58
N MET A 205 -30.12 25.30 -16.94
CA MET A 205 -29.03 25.29 -15.97
C MET A 205 -28.74 26.67 -15.37
N SER A 206 -29.29 27.75 -15.95
CA SER A 206 -29.15 29.10 -15.38
C SER A 206 -29.73 29.22 -13.97
N VAL A 207 -30.74 28.40 -13.64
CA VAL A 207 -31.39 28.44 -12.32
C VAL A 207 -30.46 27.99 -11.18
N ARG A 208 -29.38 27.26 -11.48
CA ARG A 208 -28.35 26.86 -10.49
C ARG A 208 -27.51 28.04 -9.99
N GLU A 209 -27.45 29.14 -10.75
CA GLU A 209 -26.67 30.33 -10.41
C GLU A 209 -27.49 31.36 -9.61
N GLU A 210 -28.80 31.12 -9.48
CA GLU A 210 -29.69 32.02 -8.78
C GLU A 210 -29.50 31.94 -7.27
N SER A 211 -29.53 33.10 -6.62
CA SER A 211 -29.34 33.22 -5.17
C SER A 211 -30.47 34.03 -4.54
N GLY A 212 -30.68 33.82 -3.23
CA GLY A 212 -31.70 34.53 -2.46
C GLY A 212 -33.14 34.15 -2.80
N LEU A 213 -33.36 32.95 -3.33
CA LEU A 213 -34.69 32.37 -3.53
C LEU A 213 -35.19 31.67 -2.26
N PRO A 214 -36.51 31.65 -2.01
CA PRO A 214 -37.09 30.75 -1.02
C PRO A 214 -36.69 29.29 -1.31
N THR A 215 -36.28 28.54 -0.29
CA THR A 215 -35.67 27.22 -0.45
C THR A 215 -36.55 26.25 -1.24
N LEU A 216 -37.85 26.17 -0.95
CA LEU A 216 -38.78 25.29 -1.66
C LEU A 216 -38.91 25.65 -3.15
N ALA A 217 -39.02 26.95 -3.46
CA ALA A 217 -39.08 27.41 -4.84
C ALA A 217 -37.79 27.09 -5.60
N HIS A 218 -36.64 27.25 -4.94
CA HIS A 218 -35.35 26.90 -5.53
C HIS A 218 -35.28 25.40 -5.82
N LEU A 219 -35.64 24.54 -4.87
CA LEU A 219 -35.65 23.08 -5.05
C LEU A 219 -36.57 22.65 -6.20
N ASN A 220 -37.75 23.26 -6.34
CA ASN A 220 -38.65 22.98 -7.46
C ASN A 220 -38.04 23.36 -8.82
N LEU A 221 -37.28 24.47 -8.90
CA LEU A 221 -36.53 24.86 -10.10
C LEU A 221 -35.38 23.88 -10.39
N LEU A 222 -34.60 23.51 -9.37
CA LEU A 222 -33.49 22.57 -9.52
C LEU A 222 -33.98 21.20 -9.98
N ALA A 223 -35.08 20.70 -9.41
CA ALA A 223 -35.70 19.44 -9.85
C ALA A 223 -36.09 19.49 -11.33
N SER A 224 -36.63 20.61 -11.80
CA SER A 224 -36.94 20.80 -13.23
C SER A 224 -35.67 20.91 -14.08
N ALA A 225 -34.59 21.49 -13.58
CA ALA A 225 -33.31 21.52 -14.29
C ALA A 225 -32.65 20.15 -14.40
N PHE A 226 -32.86 19.23 -13.44
CA PHE A 226 -32.45 17.83 -13.56
C PHE A 226 -33.10 17.11 -14.75
N GLU A 227 -34.31 17.50 -15.14
CA GLU A 227 -34.98 16.96 -16.33
C GLU A 227 -34.22 17.27 -17.64
N ALA A 228 -33.37 18.31 -17.64
CA ALA A 228 -32.58 18.70 -18.81
C ALA A 228 -31.25 17.94 -18.95
N ILE A 229 -30.90 17.11 -17.97
CA ILE A 229 -29.67 16.31 -17.98
C ILE A 229 -29.78 15.19 -19.02
N ASP A 230 -28.77 15.08 -19.87
CA ASP A 230 -28.65 14.06 -20.91
C ASP A 230 -27.32 13.30 -20.83
N GLY A 231 -27.16 12.25 -21.64
CA GLY A 231 -25.99 11.37 -21.61
C GLY A 231 -24.65 12.01 -22.00
N ASN A 232 -24.61 13.30 -22.35
CA ASN A 232 -23.38 14.05 -22.63
C ASN A 232 -22.93 14.92 -21.44
N ASP A 233 -23.72 15.00 -20.37
CA ASP A 233 -23.32 15.70 -19.16
C ASP A 233 -22.22 14.94 -18.41
N SER A 234 -21.27 15.67 -17.83
CA SER A 234 -20.14 15.07 -17.13
C SER A 234 -20.59 14.50 -15.78
N ALA A 235 -19.99 13.38 -15.36
CA ALA A 235 -20.29 12.77 -14.06
C ALA A 235 -20.02 13.74 -12.90
N ASP A 236 -18.91 14.49 -12.98
CA ASP A 236 -18.51 15.49 -11.97
C ASP A 236 -19.51 16.64 -11.85
N ASP A 237 -19.98 17.21 -12.98
CA ASP A 237 -20.96 18.30 -12.96
C ASP A 237 -22.32 17.84 -12.40
N VAL A 238 -22.72 16.60 -12.71
CA VAL A 238 -23.96 16.00 -12.17
C VAL A 238 -23.81 15.72 -10.68
N ALA A 239 -22.64 15.22 -10.24
CA ALA A 239 -22.35 15.00 -8.83
C ALA A 239 -22.38 16.31 -8.02
N GLU A 240 -21.78 17.39 -8.52
CA GLU A 240 -21.87 18.72 -7.88
C GLU A 240 -23.32 19.17 -7.80
N PHE A 241 -24.11 18.97 -8.86
CA PHE A 241 -25.51 19.37 -8.88
C PHE A 241 -26.36 18.59 -7.87
N ILE A 242 -26.11 17.29 -7.70
CA ILE A 242 -26.76 16.46 -6.67
C ILE A 242 -26.46 16.99 -5.27
N GLN A 243 -25.19 17.34 -5.00
CA GLN A 243 -24.78 17.89 -3.71
C GLN A 243 -25.42 19.25 -3.43
N GLU A 244 -25.47 20.15 -4.41
CA GLU A 244 -26.17 21.44 -4.31
C GLU A 244 -27.63 21.26 -3.88
N MET A 245 -28.32 20.30 -4.51
CA MET A 245 -29.73 20.01 -4.17
C MET A 245 -29.86 19.36 -2.79
N ALA A 246 -28.97 18.44 -2.43
CA ALA A 246 -29.01 17.75 -1.14
C ALA A 246 -28.87 18.73 0.04
N TYR A 247 -27.90 19.66 -0.01
CA TYR A 247 -27.75 20.69 1.02
C TYR A 247 -28.97 21.61 1.12
N LEU A 248 -29.58 21.98 -0.01
CA LEU A 248 -30.80 22.79 0.00
C LEU A 248 -32.00 22.04 0.58
N VAL A 249 -32.08 20.71 0.41
CA VAL A 249 -33.13 19.90 1.04
C VAL A 249 -32.97 19.86 2.56
N ASP A 250 -31.74 19.80 3.07
CA ASP A 250 -31.46 19.85 4.52
C ASP A 250 -31.80 21.21 5.14
N ASP A 251 -31.63 22.30 4.38
CA ASP A 251 -31.99 23.67 4.79
C ASP A 251 -33.51 23.95 4.75
N LEU A 252 -34.33 22.99 4.31
CA LEU A 252 -35.76 23.19 4.07
C LEU A 252 -36.57 23.24 5.38
N SER A 253 -37.21 24.38 5.67
CA SER A 253 -38.09 24.57 6.85
C SER A 253 -39.57 24.60 6.48
N ALA A 254 -40.36 23.73 7.12
CA ALA A 254 -41.82 23.69 6.98
C ALA A 254 -42.49 24.98 7.46
N GLU A 255 -41.95 25.63 8.49
CA GLU A 255 -42.43 26.91 9.01
C GLU A 255 -42.23 28.05 8.01
N GLN A 256 -41.05 28.11 7.37
CA GLN A 256 -40.79 29.12 6.34
C GLN A 256 -41.74 28.93 5.15
N VAL A 257 -41.90 27.70 4.68
CA VAL A 257 -42.82 27.36 3.59
C VAL A 257 -44.27 27.74 3.94
N LEU A 258 -44.72 27.41 5.16
CA LEU A 258 -46.05 27.76 5.63
C LEU A 258 -46.29 29.27 5.63
N ARG A 259 -45.28 30.06 6.05
CA ARG A 259 -45.33 31.52 6.01
C ARG A 259 -45.47 32.02 4.57
N ASP A 260 -44.58 31.58 3.68
CA ASP A 260 -44.54 32.04 2.28
C ASP A 260 -45.87 31.76 1.55
N ILE A 261 -46.46 30.58 1.78
CA ILE A 261 -47.76 30.21 1.21
C ILE A 261 -48.89 31.07 1.76
N ASN A 262 -48.94 31.25 3.08
CA ASN A 262 -50.02 32.02 3.70
C ASN A 262 -49.94 33.52 3.37
N GLU A 263 -48.74 34.06 3.16
CA GLU A 263 -48.56 35.42 2.65
C GLU A 263 -49.24 35.62 1.28
N ASP A 264 -49.02 34.71 0.33
CA ASP A 264 -49.67 34.79 -0.99
C ASP A 264 -51.18 34.47 -0.93
N ARG A 265 -51.61 33.55 -0.04
CA ARG A 265 -53.04 33.24 0.18
C ARG A 265 -53.81 34.42 0.78
N SER A 266 -53.17 35.20 1.65
CA SER A 266 -53.77 36.41 2.23
C SER A 266 -54.13 37.44 1.15
N VAL A 267 -53.31 37.52 0.08
CA VAL A 267 -53.54 38.42 -1.06
C VAL A 267 -54.62 37.88 -2.00
N SER A 268 -54.60 36.58 -2.30
CA SER A 268 -55.58 35.93 -3.19
C SER A 268 -56.96 35.70 -2.55
N GLY A 269 -57.07 35.84 -1.23
CA GLY A 269 -58.32 35.64 -0.48
C GLY A 269 -58.68 34.16 -0.27
N PHE A 270 -57.75 33.23 -0.48
CA PHE A 270 -57.94 31.81 -0.16
C PHE A 270 -57.71 31.56 1.35
N PRO A 271 -58.37 30.54 1.95
CA PRO A 271 -58.16 30.22 3.37
C PRO A 271 -56.70 29.84 3.65
N GLU A 272 -56.13 30.44 4.69
CA GLU A 272 -54.80 30.10 5.20
C GLU A 272 -54.72 28.62 5.61
N VAL A 273 -53.55 28.03 5.38
CA VAL A 273 -53.17 26.73 5.91
C VAL A 273 -52.89 26.89 7.40
N LYS A 274 -53.63 26.16 8.24
CA LYS A 274 -53.58 26.34 9.71
C LYS A 274 -52.63 25.39 10.43
N GLY A 275 -52.39 24.20 9.86
CA GLY A 275 -51.59 23.16 10.48
C GLY A 275 -50.30 22.92 9.71
N ILE A 276 -49.17 22.96 10.40
CA ILE A 276 -47.84 22.67 9.83
C ILE A 276 -47.77 21.23 9.29
N GLU A 277 -48.47 20.29 9.92
CA GLU A 277 -48.58 18.89 9.50
C GLU A 277 -49.05 18.73 8.05
N GLN A 278 -49.88 19.65 7.54
CA GLN A 278 -50.33 19.62 6.14
C GLN A 278 -49.20 20.00 5.18
N VAL A 279 -48.32 20.91 5.59
CA VAL A 279 -47.13 21.29 4.82
C VAL A 279 -46.09 20.18 4.91
N GLU A 280 -45.85 19.60 6.08
CA GLU A 280 -44.93 18.49 6.27
C GLU A 280 -45.31 17.28 5.40
N ALA A 281 -46.60 16.91 5.35
CA ALA A 281 -47.08 15.82 4.50
C ALA A 281 -46.80 16.07 3.01
N GLU A 282 -47.05 17.29 2.52
CA GLU A 282 -46.74 17.64 1.12
C GLU A 282 -45.23 17.76 0.87
N LEU A 283 -44.45 18.19 1.88
CA LEU A 283 -42.98 18.22 1.81
C LEU A 283 -42.38 16.82 1.67
N SER A 284 -42.91 15.82 2.38
CA SER A 284 -42.49 14.42 2.19
C SER A 284 -42.70 13.96 0.74
N GLU A 285 -43.85 14.29 0.13
CA GLU A 285 -44.10 14.00 -1.29
C GLU A 285 -43.18 14.79 -2.23
N ARG A 286 -42.82 16.05 -1.88
CA ARG A 286 -41.84 16.84 -2.64
C ARG A 286 -40.43 16.26 -2.56
N LYS A 287 -39.95 15.88 -1.37
CA LYS A 287 -38.65 15.20 -1.18
C LYS A 287 -38.57 13.93 -2.03
N ARG A 288 -39.64 13.13 -2.04
CA ARG A 288 -39.73 11.93 -2.89
C ARG A 288 -39.64 12.27 -4.38
N TYR A 289 -40.29 13.34 -4.82
CA TYR A 289 -40.19 13.82 -6.19
C TYR A 289 -38.77 14.28 -6.54
N TYR A 290 -38.09 15.03 -5.66
CA TYR A 290 -36.70 15.47 -5.86
C TYR A 290 -35.74 14.30 -6.06
N ARG A 291 -35.84 13.30 -5.18
CA ARG A 291 -35.08 12.05 -5.28
C ARG A 291 -35.33 11.35 -6.62
N ASN A 292 -36.59 11.28 -7.07
CA ASN A 292 -36.92 10.67 -8.37
C ASN A 292 -36.38 11.49 -9.55
N ALA A 293 -36.42 12.82 -9.50
CA ALA A 293 -35.87 13.68 -10.54
C ALA A 293 -34.35 13.47 -10.72
N ILE A 294 -33.62 13.39 -9.60
CA ILE A 294 -32.18 13.06 -9.60
C ILE A 294 -31.95 11.65 -10.16
N LYS A 295 -32.71 10.67 -9.68
CA LYS A 295 -32.61 9.29 -10.14
C LYS A 295 -32.86 9.15 -11.64
N ASP A 296 -33.91 9.80 -12.16
CA ASP A 296 -34.23 9.76 -13.58
C ASP A 296 -33.14 10.46 -14.41
N ALA A 297 -32.52 11.50 -13.86
CA ALA A 297 -31.37 12.15 -14.49
C ALA A 297 -30.13 11.24 -14.54
N LEU A 298 -29.82 10.56 -13.45
CA LEU A 298 -28.77 9.55 -13.40
C LEU A 298 -29.03 8.43 -14.41
N ASN A 299 -30.26 7.94 -14.52
CA ASN A 299 -30.67 6.90 -15.47
C ASN A 299 -30.58 7.34 -16.95
N ARG A 300 -30.49 8.63 -17.24
CA ARG A 300 -30.24 9.15 -18.60
C ARG A 300 -28.75 9.14 -18.97
N LEU A 301 -27.85 8.97 -18.01
CA LEU A 301 -26.42 8.88 -18.25
C LEU A 301 -26.01 7.49 -18.76
N PRO A 302 -24.87 7.37 -19.46
CA PRO A 302 -24.23 6.08 -19.68
C PRO A 302 -23.95 5.37 -18.34
N PRO A 303 -24.05 4.03 -18.26
CA PRO A 303 -23.91 3.31 -16.98
C PRO A 303 -22.61 3.61 -16.21
N ALA A 304 -21.48 3.74 -16.91
CA ALA A 304 -20.21 4.10 -16.27
C ALA A 304 -20.27 5.51 -15.65
N SER A 305 -20.80 6.49 -16.39
CA SER A 305 -20.96 7.87 -15.91
C SER A 305 -21.96 7.98 -14.76
N LEU A 306 -23.01 7.15 -14.75
CA LEU A 306 -23.96 7.07 -13.63
C LEU A 306 -23.24 6.65 -12.35
N VAL A 307 -22.49 5.55 -12.42
CA VAL A 307 -21.74 5.01 -11.27
C VAL A 307 -20.71 6.04 -10.80
N ASP A 308 -19.98 6.66 -11.72
CA ASP A 308 -18.98 7.67 -11.40
C ASP A 308 -19.63 8.91 -10.75
N ALA A 309 -20.79 9.37 -11.24
CA ALA A 309 -21.52 10.51 -10.68
C ALA A 309 -22.06 10.20 -9.28
N MET A 310 -22.65 9.02 -9.09
CA MET A 310 -23.15 8.58 -7.78
C MET A 310 -22.01 8.45 -6.77
N THR A 311 -20.91 7.80 -7.16
CA THR A 311 -19.72 7.64 -6.31
C THR A 311 -19.15 8.99 -5.90
N THR A 312 -18.97 9.90 -6.87
CA THR A 312 -18.40 11.23 -6.62
C THR A 312 -19.31 12.07 -5.71
N ALA A 313 -20.63 11.99 -5.89
CA ALA A 313 -21.58 12.72 -5.04
C ALA A 313 -21.52 12.25 -3.58
N VAL A 314 -21.50 10.94 -3.35
CA VAL A 314 -21.43 10.36 -2.01
C VAL A 314 -20.05 10.58 -1.38
N ASP A 315 -18.97 10.36 -2.11
CA ASP A 315 -17.59 10.54 -1.63
C ASP A 315 -17.34 11.97 -1.17
N GLN A 316 -17.68 12.96 -1.99
CA GLN A 316 -17.44 14.37 -1.68
C GLN A 316 -18.29 14.86 -0.50
N ILE A 317 -19.55 14.44 -0.40
CA ILE A 317 -20.44 14.92 0.66
C ILE A 317 -20.16 14.25 2.01
N THR A 318 -19.65 13.02 2.01
CA THR A 318 -19.28 12.27 3.21
C THR A 318 -17.79 12.39 3.57
N GLY A 319 -16.97 13.04 2.74
CA GLY A 319 -15.53 13.12 2.94
C GLY A 319 -14.84 11.75 2.94
N GLY A 320 -15.25 10.82 2.06
CA GLY A 320 -14.75 9.44 2.04
C GLY A 320 -15.39 8.53 3.09
N GLY A 321 -16.65 8.81 3.45
CA GLY A 321 -17.41 8.08 4.46
C GLY A 321 -17.12 8.45 5.92
N GLU A 322 -16.46 9.59 6.17
CA GLU A 322 -16.11 10.05 7.52
C GLU A 322 -17.21 10.90 8.16
N ASP A 323 -17.99 11.62 7.34
CA ASP A 323 -19.08 12.50 7.75
C ASP A 323 -20.44 11.95 7.30
N HIS A 324 -21.49 12.22 8.08
CA HIS A 324 -22.86 11.85 7.72
C HIS A 324 -23.35 12.60 6.48
N ALA A 325 -24.06 11.90 5.60
CA ALA A 325 -24.68 12.48 4.42
C ALA A 325 -26.05 13.11 4.75
N PRO A 326 -26.52 14.08 3.94
CA PRO A 326 -27.93 14.49 3.90
C PRO A 326 -28.89 13.32 3.65
N GLU A 327 -30.10 13.40 4.20
CA GLU A 327 -31.15 12.35 4.06
C GLU A 327 -31.42 11.99 2.59
N LEU A 328 -31.40 13.00 1.70
CA LEU A 328 -31.62 12.80 0.27
C LEU A 328 -30.56 11.89 -0.38
N ILE A 329 -29.31 11.96 0.07
CA ILE A 329 -28.21 11.15 -0.46
C ILE A 329 -28.36 9.71 0.01
N ASP A 330 -28.65 9.49 1.28
CA ASP A 330 -28.90 8.15 1.82
C ASP A 330 -30.07 7.46 1.08
N ASP A 331 -31.17 8.18 0.87
CA ASP A 331 -32.33 7.70 0.11
C ASP A 331 -32.01 7.37 -1.36
N LEU A 332 -31.09 8.14 -1.97
CA LEU A 332 -30.61 7.89 -3.34
C LEU A 332 -29.74 6.63 -3.39
N VAL A 333 -28.81 6.47 -2.44
CA VAL A 333 -27.94 5.30 -2.35
C VAL A 333 -28.76 4.03 -2.06
N ASP A 334 -29.75 4.10 -1.18
CA ASP A 334 -30.62 2.97 -0.89
C ASP A 334 -31.44 2.55 -2.14
N SER A 335 -31.93 3.52 -2.93
CA SER A 335 -32.57 3.19 -4.23
C SER A 335 -31.58 2.61 -5.23
N TYR A 336 -30.34 3.11 -5.25
CA TYR A 336 -29.29 2.63 -6.13
C TYR A 336 -28.89 1.19 -5.79
N ALA A 337 -28.74 0.88 -4.50
CA ALA A 337 -28.40 -0.46 -4.00
C ALA A 337 -29.41 -1.51 -4.43
N VAL A 338 -30.71 -1.19 -4.39
CA VAL A 338 -31.77 -2.08 -4.87
C VAL A 338 -31.66 -2.35 -6.38
N GLU A 339 -31.32 -1.33 -7.17
CA GLU A 339 -31.23 -1.46 -8.63
C GLU A 339 -29.97 -2.18 -9.10
N THR A 340 -28.86 -2.04 -8.38
CA THR A 340 -27.58 -2.68 -8.70
C THR A 340 -27.42 -4.08 -8.11
N GLN A 341 -28.29 -4.48 -7.17
CA GLN A 341 -28.24 -5.78 -6.49
C GLN A 341 -28.09 -6.96 -7.47
N GLY A 342 -28.85 -6.97 -8.55
CA GLY A 342 -28.80 -8.06 -9.54
C GLY A 342 -27.50 -8.15 -10.34
N PHE A 343 -26.77 -7.04 -10.50
CA PHE A 343 -25.43 -7.02 -11.09
C PHE A 343 -24.39 -7.48 -10.05
N LEU A 344 -24.41 -6.88 -8.86
CA LEU A 344 -23.48 -7.20 -7.78
C LEU A 344 -23.52 -8.67 -7.40
N GLN A 345 -24.71 -9.29 -7.33
CA GLN A 345 -24.84 -10.71 -7.05
C GLN A 345 -24.19 -11.60 -8.12
N LYS A 346 -24.34 -11.25 -9.41
CA LYS A 346 -23.74 -12.03 -10.52
C LYS A 346 -22.22 -11.92 -10.54
N GLU A 347 -21.69 -10.73 -10.27
CA GLU A 347 -20.26 -10.51 -10.18
C GLU A 347 -19.68 -11.21 -8.94
N ALA A 348 -20.39 -11.20 -7.79
CA ALA A 348 -20.00 -11.95 -6.59
C ALA A 348 -19.95 -13.47 -6.85
N GLU A 349 -20.95 -14.04 -7.53
CA GLU A 349 -20.91 -15.44 -7.96
C GLU A 349 -19.72 -15.74 -8.91
N SER A 350 -19.32 -14.76 -9.72
CA SER A 350 -18.18 -14.89 -10.63
C SER A 350 -16.85 -14.84 -9.89
N VAL A 351 -16.73 -13.99 -8.86
CA VAL A 351 -15.62 -13.98 -7.91
C VAL A 351 -15.49 -15.35 -7.25
N GLU A 352 -16.56 -15.90 -6.68
CA GLU A 352 -16.56 -17.21 -6.02
C GLU A 352 -16.15 -18.35 -6.97
N LYS A 353 -16.63 -18.34 -8.21
CA LYS A 353 -16.22 -19.33 -9.23
C LYS A 353 -14.73 -19.24 -9.54
N LEU A 354 -14.17 -18.04 -9.63
CA LEU A 354 -12.75 -17.82 -9.91
C LEU A 354 -11.87 -18.21 -8.71
N ILE A 355 -12.33 -17.92 -7.49
CA ILE A 355 -11.66 -18.35 -6.25
C ILE A 355 -11.55 -19.87 -6.20
N ASN A 356 -12.66 -20.58 -6.41
CA ASN A 356 -12.67 -22.04 -6.41
C ASN A 356 -11.79 -22.62 -7.54
N ALA A 357 -11.84 -22.04 -8.74
CA ALA A 357 -10.98 -22.45 -9.85
C ALA A 357 -9.48 -22.25 -9.55
N ALA A 358 -9.12 -21.15 -8.87
CA ALA A 358 -7.75 -20.88 -8.46
C ALA A 358 -7.27 -21.91 -7.42
N ARG A 359 -8.10 -22.21 -6.43
CA ARG A 359 -7.82 -23.22 -5.39
C ARG A 359 -7.62 -24.62 -6.01
N ASP A 360 -8.53 -25.05 -6.88
CA ASP A 360 -8.45 -26.36 -7.54
C ASP A 360 -7.19 -26.48 -8.43
N SER A 361 -6.76 -25.36 -9.04
CA SER A 361 -5.60 -25.33 -9.92
C SER A 361 -4.27 -25.15 -9.19
N ALA A 362 -4.28 -24.86 -7.88
CA ALA A 362 -3.09 -24.48 -7.14
C ALA A 362 -2.03 -25.59 -7.07
N THR A 363 -2.45 -26.85 -6.99
CA THR A 363 -1.55 -28.02 -7.08
C THR A 363 -0.80 -28.12 -8.41
N SER A 364 -1.29 -27.50 -9.48
CA SER A 364 -0.65 -27.48 -10.80
C SER A 364 0.42 -26.38 -10.95
N GLY A 365 0.63 -25.59 -9.89
CA GLY A 365 1.66 -24.58 -9.81
C GLY A 365 1.21 -23.19 -10.28
N GLU A 366 2.00 -22.19 -9.89
CA GLU A 366 1.66 -20.77 -9.98
C GLU A 366 1.35 -20.29 -11.41
N LYS A 367 2.02 -20.85 -12.42
CA LYS A 367 1.79 -20.47 -13.83
C LYS A 367 0.37 -20.73 -14.31
N VAL A 368 -0.32 -21.72 -13.72
CA VAL A 368 -1.72 -22.06 -14.06
C VAL A 368 -2.69 -21.18 -13.26
N VAL A 369 -2.35 -20.86 -12.01
CA VAL A 369 -3.18 -20.02 -11.12
C VAL A 369 -3.19 -18.55 -11.57
N LYS A 370 -2.05 -18.01 -12.00
CA LYS A 370 -1.90 -16.61 -12.41
C LYS A 370 -3.00 -16.07 -13.34
N PRO A 371 -3.33 -16.71 -14.49
CA PRO A 371 -4.39 -16.21 -15.37
C PRO A 371 -5.80 -16.28 -14.76
N ILE A 372 -6.02 -17.11 -13.74
CA ILE A 372 -7.30 -17.14 -12.99
C ILE A 372 -7.34 -15.95 -12.03
N VAL A 373 -6.25 -15.70 -11.30
CA VAL A 373 -6.09 -14.52 -10.45
C VAL A 373 -6.19 -13.21 -11.26
N ASP A 374 -5.63 -13.16 -12.47
CA ASP A 374 -5.77 -12.02 -13.38
C ASP A 374 -7.25 -11.69 -13.67
N LYS A 375 -8.07 -12.73 -13.90
CA LYS A 375 -9.51 -12.56 -14.11
C LYS A 375 -10.23 -12.17 -12.82
N LEU A 376 -9.86 -12.77 -11.69
CA LEU A 376 -10.42 -12.46 -10.38
C LEU A 376 -10.25 -10.97 -10.05
N VAL A 377 -9.04 -10.43 -10.26
CA VAL A 377 -8.74 -9.00 -10.08
C VAL A 377 -9.69 -8.12 -10.90
N VAL A 378 -9.94 -8.48 -12.17
CA VAL A 378 -10.82 -7.70 -13.04
C VAL A 378 -12.27 -7.74 -12.57
N VAL A 379 -12.78 -8.93 -12.23
CA VAL A 379 -14.16 -9.11 -11.75
C VAL A 379 -14.36 -8.40 -10.41
N ALA A 380 -13.41 -8.53 -9.47
CA ALA A 380 -13.46 -7.87 -8.17
C ALA A 380 -13.48 -6.33 -8.32
N ARG A 381 -12.63 -5.76 -9.18
CA ARG A 381 -12.64 -4.31 -9.48
C ARG A 381 -13.95 -3.84 -10.11
N ASN A 382 -14.55 -4.63 -11.00
CA ASN A 382 -15.83 -4.28 -11.61
C ASN A 382 -16.97 -4.31 -10.58
N TRP A 383 -16.96 -5.31 -9.70
CA TRP A 383 -17.90 -5.40 -8.59
C TRP A 383 -17.76 -4.18 -7.68
N ASP A 384 -16.53 -3.90 -7.26
CA ASP A 384 -16.20 -2.82 -6.33
C ASP A 384 -16.60 -1.45 -6.88
N LYS A 385 -16.28 -1.18 -8.15
CA LYS A 385 -16.68 0.07 -8.83
C LYS A 385 -18.18 0.37 -8.68
N VAL A 386 -19.05 -0.64 -8.75
CA VAL A 386 -20.51 -0.47 -8.61
C VAL A 386 -20.93 -0.47 -7.13
N ALA A 387 -20.20 -1.15 -6.26
CA ALA A 387 -20.47 -1.16 -4.82
C ALA A 387 -19.98 0.10 -4.09
N GLN A 388 -19.00 0.82 -4.63
CA GLN A 388 -18.33 1.97 -4.00
C GLN A 388 -19.28 2.99 -3.34
N PRO A 389 -20.34 3.51 -4.01
CA PRO A 389 -21.22 4.48 -3.35
C PRO A 389 -22.00 3.88 -2.17
N ILE A 390 -22.26 2.56 -2.20
CA ILE A 390 -22.91 1.83 -1.10
C ILE A 390 -21.94 1.68 0.06
N GLN A 391 -20.68 1.34 -0.21
CA GLN A 391 -19.63 1.23 0.81
C GLN A 391 -19.38 2.55 1.54
N LEU A 392 -19.26 3.65 0.78
CA LEU A 392 -19.08 4.99 1.32
C LEU A 392 -20.25 5.42 2.22
N SER A 393 -21.49 5.20 1.77
CA SER A 393 -22.69 5.48 2.57
C SER A 393 -22.80 4.58 3.81
N ALA A 394 -22.42 3.31 3.71
CA ALA A 394 -22.42 2.39 4.85
C ALA A 394 -21.41 2.86 5.92
N LYS A 395 -20.20 3.21 5.50
CA LYS A 395 -19.15 3.77 6.37
C LYS A 395 -19.60 5.07 7.03
N ALA A 396 -20.16 6.01 6.27
CA ALA A 396 -20.71 7.28 6.78
C ALA A 396 -21.83 7.08 7.81
N ARG A 397 -22.62 6.00 7.67
CA ARG A 397 -23.70 5.64 8.60
C ARG A 397 -23.22 4.79 9.78
N GLY A 398 -21.96 4.36 9.79
CA GLY A 398 -21.40 3.47 10.81
C GLY A 398 -22.03 2.08 10.80
N ILE A 399 -22.43 1.58 9.63
CA ILE A 399 -23.00 0.24 9.44
C ILE A 399 -22.11 -0.59 8.51
N ASP A 400 -22.18 -1.91 8.65
CA ASP A 400 -21.43 -2.83 7.80
C ASP A 400 -22.14 -3.04 6.45
N HIS A 401 -21.35 -3.25 5.40
CA HIS A 401 -21.84 -3.71 4.10
C HIS A 401 -21.46 -5.19 3.91
N ASP A 402 -22.31 -6.10 4.39
CA ASP A 402 -22.08 -7.55 4.40
C ASP A 402 -21.55 -8.11 3.07
N PRO A 403 -22.10 -7.74 1.88
CA PRO A 403 -21.60 -8.26 0.61
C PRO A 403 -20.13 -7.88 0.33
N SER A 404 -19.68 -6.69 0.73
CA SER A 404 -18.27 -6.31 0.58
C SER A 404 -17.38 -7.11 1.52
N HIS A 405 -17.83 -7.33 2.78
CA HIS A 405 -17.10 -8.18 3.73
C HIS A 405 -16.96 -9.61 3.22
N GLU A 406 -18.03 -10.22 2.70
CA GLU A 406 -18.00 -11.59 2.17
C GLU A 406 -16.95 -11.73 1.06
N ILE A 407 -16.95 -10.83 0.07
CA ILE A 407 -15.98 -10.86 -1.03
C ILE A 407 -14.56 -10.63 -0.51
N ALA A 408 -14.34 -9.63 0.35
CA ALA A 408 -13.03 -9.34 0.91
C ALA A 408 -12.44 -10.55 1.65
N TYR A 409 -13.24 -11.19 2.52
CA TYR A 409 -12.80 -12.36 3.27
C TYR A 409 -12.63 -13.60 2.39
N SER A 410 -13.44 -13.78 1.34
CA SER A 410 -13.24 -14.87 0.37
C SER A 410 -11.93 -14.71 -0.41
N ILE A 411 -11.60 -13.50 -0.88
CA ILE A 411 -10.32 -13.23 -1.57
C ILE A 411 -9.15 -13.40 -0.60
N ARG A 412 -9.30 -12.93 0.65
CA ARG A 412 -8.29 -13.10 1.71
C ARG A 412 -8.03 -14.58 1.99
N SER A 413 -9.09 -15.38 2.09
CA SER A 413 -9.01 -16.83 2.28
C SER A 413 -8.20 -17.50 1.16
N LEU A 414 -8.46 -17.13 -0.10
CA LEU A 414 -7.65 -17.61 -1.23
C LEU A 414 -6.17 -17.18 -1.11
N ALA A 415 -5.88 -15.94 -0.74
CA ALA A 415 -4.52 -15.45 -0.58
C ALA A 415 -3.74 -16.27 0.47
N ILE A 416 -4.41 -16.60 1.58
CA ILE A 416 -3.87 -17.45 2.66
C ILE A 416 -3.64 -18.88 2.17
N ASP A 417 -4.62 -19.49 1.49
CA ASP A 417 -4.52 -20.85 0.94
C ASP A 417 -3.34 -20.98 -0.04
N LEU A 418 -3.23 -20.05 -0.98
CA LEU A 418 -2.16 -20.04 -2.00
C LEU A 418 -0.76 -19.93 -1.38
N PHE A 419 -0.63 -19.18 -0.29
CA PHE A 419 0.65 -19.07 0.41
C PHE A 419 0.94 -20.30 1.27
N ASN A 420 0.03 -20.64 2.19
CA ASN A 420 0.27 -21.66 3.20
C ASN A 420 0.39 -23.08 2.61
N GLU A 421 -0.41 -23.41 1.60
CA GLU A 421 -0.44 -24.76 1.03
C GLU A 421 0.47 -24.92 -0.19
N HIS A 422 0.78 -23.84 -0.90
CA HIS A 422 1.45 -23.90 -2.20
C HIS A 422 2.66 -22.98 -2.36
N ASP A 423 3.04 -22.23 -1.33
CA ASP A 423 4.17 -21.30 -1.33
C ASP A 423 4.13 -20.24 -2.44
N MET A 424 2.92 -19.85 -2.89
CA MET A 424 2.72 -18.87 -3.96
C MET A 424 2.71 -17.44 -3.40
N LEU A 425 3.86 -16.99 -2.91
CA LEU A 425 4.04 -15.68 -2.26
C LEU A 425 3.58 -14.50 -3.15
N ASP A 426 3.96 -14.50 -4.43
CA ASP A 426 3.64 -13.40 -5.35
C ASP A 426 2.12 -13.26 -5.59
N GLN A 427 1.40 -14.38 -5.71
CA GLN A 427 -0.07 -14.33 -5.86
C GLN A 427 -0.77 -13.94 -4.57
N SER A 428 -0.26 -14.41 -3.42
CA SER A 428 -0.80 -14.03 -2.11
C SER A 428 -0.66 -12.54 -1.87
N GLN A 429 0.54 -11.97 -2.07
CA GLN A 429 0.78 -10.54 -1.95
C GLN A 429 -0.12 -9.72 -2.87
N ARG A 430 -0.27 -10.14 -4.13
CA ARG A 430 -1.11 -9.46 -5.10
C ARG A 430 -2.60 -9.44 -4.70
N LEU A 431 -3.10 -10.53 -4.12
CA LEU A 431 -4.48 -10.59 -3.63
C LEU A 431 -4.65 -9.75 -2.37
N THR A 432 -3.68 -9.74 -1.45
CA THR A 432 -3.67 -8.86 -0.28
C THR A 432 -3.69 -7.38 -0.70
N GLU A 433 -2.84 -6.97 -1.65
CA GLU A 433 -2.82 -5.61 -2.21
C GLU A 433 -4.16 -5.24 -2.88
N LEU A 434 -4.77 -6.18 -3.59
CA LEU A 434 -6.11 -5.98 -4.17
C LEU A 434 -7.15 -5.69 -3.09
N ILE A 435 -7.14 -6.42 -1.97
CA ILE A 435 -8.12 -6.20 -0.90
C ILE A 435 -7.90 -4.83 -0.25
N GLN A 436 -6.65 -4.40 -0.05
CA GLN A 436 -6.34 -3.04 0.46
C GLN A 436 -6.84 -1.94 -0.47
N GLU A 437 -6.77 -2.16 -1.78
CA GLU A 437 -7.25 -1.23 -2.80
C GLU A 437 -8.78 -1.13 -2.80
N LEU A 438 -9.49 -2.26 -2.83
CA LEU A 438 -10.94 -2.30 -3.07
C LEU A 438 -11.79 -2.09 -1.81
N PHE A 439 -11.25 -2.38 -0.62
CA PHE A 439 -12.04 -2.41 0.60
C PHE A 439 -11.49 -1.49 1.69
N ALA A 440 -10.89 -0.38 1.29
CA ALA A 440 -10.40 0.66 2.20
C ALA A 440 -11.52 1.24 3.09
N GLU A 441 -12.78 1.08 2.66
CA GLU A 441 -13.95 1.67 3.31
C GLU A 441 -14.51 0.75 4.41
N LEU A 442 -13.89 -0.42 4.62
CA LEU A 442 -14.27 -1.41 5.62
C LEU A 442 -13.20 -1.47 6.73
N PRO A 443 -13.41 -0.82 7.89
CA PRO A 443 -12.39 -0.71 8.94
C PRO A 443 -11.83 -2.05 9.42
N GLU A 444 -12.69 -3.06 9.61
CA GLU A 444 -12.24 -4.39 10.07
C GLU A 444 -11.37 -5.10 9.01
N VAL A 445 -11.71 -4.95 7.73
CA VAL A 445 -10.93 -5.56 6.64
C VAL A 445 -9.58 -4.87 6.52
N VAL A 446 -9.53 -3.54 6.60
CA VAL A 446 -8.28 -2.78 6.56
C VAL A 446 -7.31 -3.26 7.64
N GLU A 447 -7.75 -3.35 8.91
CA GLU A 447 -6.89 -3.80 10.01
C GLU A 447 -6.33 -5.21 9.76
N ARG A 448 -7.17 -6.13 9.28
CA ARG A 448 -6.75 -7.52 9.02
C ARG A 448 -5.76 -7.62 7.86
N VAL A 449 -5.98 -6.85 6.81
CA VAL A 449 -5.18 -6.94 5.59
C VAL A 449 -3.86 -6.19 5.76
N GLU A 450 -3.80 -5.14 6.60
CA GLU A 450 -2.54 -4.53 7.04
C GLU A 450 -1.66 -5.57 7.76
N GLN A 451 -2.22 -6.33 8.71
CA GLN A 451 -1.48 -7.41 9.40
C GLN A 451 -0.97 -8.48 8.43
N ASP A 452 -1.81 -8.89 7.47
CA ASP A 452 -1.40 -9.87 6.45
C ASP A 452 -0.27 -9.31 5.56
N SER A 453 -0.36 -8.05 5.16
CA SER A 453 0.64 -7.38 4.33
C SER A 453 2.00 -7.28 5.04
N GLU A 454 2.01 -6.90 6.32
CA GLU A 454 3.22 -6.87 7.14
C GLU A 454 3.85 -8.25 7.26
N ALA A 455 3.05 -9.28 7.54
CA ALA A 455 3.52 -10.66 7.64
C ALA A 455 4.16 -11.15 6.32
N LEU A 456 3.53 -10.88 5.18
CA LEU A 456 4.06 -11.25 3.87
C LEU A 456 5.35 -10.48 3.53
N ALA A 457 5.42 -9.19 3.89
CA ALA A 457 6.62 -8.37 3.70
C ALA A 457 7.81 -8.91 4.50
N ASP A 458 7.61 -9.29 5.75
CA ASP A 458 8.65 -9.89 6.60
C ASP A 458 9.15 -11.21 6.01
N ILE A 459 8.25 -12.06 5.53
CA ILE A 459 8.59 -13.33 4.87
C ILE A 459 9.43 -13.08 3.61
N PHE A 460 9.02 -12.11 2.79
CA PHE A 460 9.74 -11.74 1.57
C PHE A 460 11.16 -11.24 1.89
N GLN A 461 11.31 -10.33 2.85
CA GLN A 461 12.62 -9.82 3.26
C GLN A 461 13.52 -10.92 3.81
N ASN A 462 12.97 -11.81 4.65
CA ASN A 462 13.70 -12.95 5.21
C ASN A 462 14.20 -13.90 4.10
N ARG A 463 13.38 -14.20 3.09
CA ARG A 463 13.79 -15.01 1.93
C ARG A 463 14.94 -14.37 1.17
N LYS A 464 14.81 -13.08 0.86
CA LYS A 464 15.82 -12.32 0.13
C LYS A 464 17.14 -12.24 0.90
N MET A 465 17.08 -12.01 2.21
CA MET A 465 18.27 -11.94 3.06
C MET A 465 18.96 -13.30 3.18
N ASN A 466 18.18 -14.38 3.32
CA ASN A 466 18.70 -15.76 3.33
C ASN A 466 19.36 -16.14 2.00
N GLU A 467 18.77 -15.75 0.87
CA GLU A 467 19.34 -15.97 -0.46
C GLU A 467 20.63 -15.16 -0.65
N ALA A 468 20.62 -13.87 -0.29
CA ALA A 468 21.81 -13.02 -0.33
C ALA A 468 22.95 -13.56 0.55
N GLN A 469 22.64 -14.07 1.74
CA GLN A 469 23.63 -14.68 2.64
C GLN A 469 24.19 -15.98 2.06
N LYS A 470 23.35 -16.81 1.43
CA LYS A 470 23.80 -18.03 0.72
C LYS A 470 24.73 -17.67 -0.46
N ASP A 471 24.38 -16.65 -1.23
CA ASP A 471 25.17 -16.18 -2.37
C ASP A 471 26.48 -15.52 -1.94
N GLU A 472 26.46 -14.76 -0.85
CA GLU A 472 27.66 -14.21 -0.23
C GLU A 472 28.58 -15.34 0.22
N TRP A 473 28.08 -16.28 1.03
CA TRP A 473 28.86 -17.45 1.46
C TRP A 473 29.43 -18.24 0.27
N ALA A 474 28.61 -18.49 -0.76
CA ALA A 474 29.03 -19.18 -1.97
C ALA A 474 30.18 -18.47 -2.69
N ARG A 475 30.11 -17.14 -2.84
CA ARG A 475 31.21 -16.34 -3.38
C ARG A 475 32.44 -16.40 -2.48
N ASP A 476 32.22 -16.36 -1.17
CA ASP A 476 33.27 -16.28 -0.16
C ASP A 476 34.12 -17.54 -0.08
N ILE A 477 33.54 -18.71 -0.36
CA ILE A 477 34.25 -20.00 -0.37
C ILE A 477 34.74 -20.43 -1.75
N THR A 478 34.26 -19.83 -2.84
CA THR A 478 34.58 -20.30 -4.19
C THR A 478 36.00 -19.88 -4.59
N TYR A 479 36.82 -20.85 -4.99
CA TYR A 479 38.15 -20.61 -5.54
C TYR A 479 38.57 -21.73 -6.50
N ARG A 480 39.30 -21.36 -7.54
CA ARG A 480 39.78 -22.27 -8.59
C ARG A 480 41.20 -21.89 -9.01
N ALA A 481 42.08 -22.87 -9.11
CA ALA A 481 43.45 -22.70 -9.57
C ALA A 481 43.91 -23.85 -10.46
N GLU A 482 44.69 -23.53 -11.50
CA GLU A 482 45.38 -24.53 -12.31
C GLU A 482 46.73 -24.87 -11.68
N VAL A 483 47.00 -26.17 -11.52
CA VAL A 483 48.19 -26.70 -10.86
C VAL A 483 48.90 -27.65 -11.81
N GLY A 484 50.12 -27.30 -12.21
CA GLY A 484 50.95 -28.09 -13.13
C GLY A 484 51.73 -27.22 -14.12
N VAL A 485 52.79 -27.78 -14.73
CA VAL A 485 53.67 -27.06 -15.67
C VAL A 485 53.37 -27.43 -17.13
N MET A 486 53.19 -28.71 -17.44
CA MET A 486 52.97 -29.22 -18.80
C MET A 486 51.56 -29.80 -18.99
N PHE A 487 51.06 -30.52 -17.98
CA PHE A 487 49.66 -30.93 -17.82
C PHE A 487 49.12 -30.23 -16.58
N LYS A 488 48.01 -29.52 -16.71
CA LYS A 488 47.42 -28.73 -15.63
C LYS A 488 46.17 -29.44 -15.12
N ASP A 489 46.18 -29.75 -13.83
CA ASP A 489 44.99 -30.19 -13.11
C ASP A 489 44.32 -28.99 -12.44
N VAL A 490 43.00 -29.06 -12.26
CA VAL A 490 42.25 -28.00 -11.59
C VAL A 490 42.05 -28.38 -10.14
N LEU A 491 42.50 -27.50 -9.24
CA LEU A 491 42.14 -27.50 -7.84
C LEU A 491 40.97 -26.52 -7.66
N SER A 492 39.85 -26.97 -7.10
CA SER A 492 38.71 -26.08 -6.82
C SER A 492 38.00 -26.37 -5.52
N ILE A 493 37.34 -25.34 -4.99
CA ILE A 493 36.42 -25.38 -3.86
C ILE A 493 35.25 -24.45 -4.17
N SER A 494 34.04 -24.88 -3.83
CA SER A 494 32.77 -24.17 -4.09
C SER A 494 31.66 -24.82 -3.23
N PRO A 495 30.42 -24.28 -3.19
CA PRO A 495 29.28 -24.95 -2.53
C PRO A 495 29.09 -26.40 -2.97
N ASP A 496 29.44 -26.66 -4.23
CA ASP A 496 29.38 -27.94 -4.92
C ASP A 496 30.41 -28.99 -4.43
N GLY A 497 31.36 -28.58 -3.58
CA GLY A 497 32.41 -29.43 -3.04
C GLY A 497 33.84 -29.03 -3.42
N LEU A 498 34.79 -29.82 -2.94
CA LEU A 498 36.21 -29.77 -3.28
C LEU A 498 36.48 -30.67 -4.49
N SER A 499 37.38 -30.26 -5.39
CA SER A 499 37.78 -31.10 -6.52
C SER A 499 39.29 -31.07 -6.80
N TRP A 500 39.82 -32.24 -7.17
CA TRP A 500 41.22 -32.43 -7.58
C TRP A 500 41.38 -33.71 -8.42
N LYS A 501 42.06 -33.63 -9.58
CA LYS A 501 42.43 -34.80 -10.42
C LYS A 501 41.29 -35.83 -10.61
N ASN A 502 40.13 -35.36 -11.11
CA ASN A 502 38.89 -36.13 -11.33
C ASN A 502 38.21 -36.67 -10.05
N GLN A 503 38.67 -36.31 -8.86
CA GLN A 503 37.99 -36.60 -7.60
C GLN A 503 37.16 -35.39 -7.17
N ARG A 504 35.97 -35.64 -6.62
CA ARG A 504 35.06 -34.63 -6.08
C ARG A 504 34.56 -35.06 -4.71
N PHE A 505 34.60 -34.14 -3.76
CA PHE A 505 34.16 -34.36 -2.38
C PHE A 505 33.10 -33.31 -2.04
N PRO A 506 31.81 -33.69 -1.91
CA PRO A 506 30.80 -32.82 -1.32
C PRO A 506 31.26 -32.27 0.03
N LEU A 507 30.97 -31.00 0.34
CA LEU A 507 31.52 -30.34 1.53
C LEU A 507 31.15 -31.02 2.84
N ASP A 508 29.94 -31.56 2.93
CA ASP A 508 29.39 -32.33 4.04
C ASP A 508 30.05 -33.71 4.20
N ALA A 509 30.49 -34.32 3.10
CA ALA A 509 31.14 -35.62 3.11
C ALA A 509 32.62 -35.58 3.55
N VAL A 510 33.25 -34.40 3.59
CA VAL A 510 34.67 -34.28 3.96
C VAL A 510 34.84 -34.60 5.44
N THR A 511 35.64 -35.60 5.80
CA THR A 511 35.88 -35.96 7.21
C THR A 511 37.34 -35.79 7.61
N ARG A 512 38.24 -35.56 6.65
CA ARG A 512 39.66 -35.38 6.90
C ARG A 512 40.25 -34.23 6.11
N VAL A 513 41.09 -33.44 6.77
CA VAL A 513 41.92 -32.40 6.18
C VAL A 513 43.31 -32.40 6.81
N ARG A 514 44.35 -32.09 6.04
CA ARG A 514 45.72 -31.89 6.56
C ARG A 514 46.51 -30.99 5.61
N TRP A 515 47.45 -30.21 6.16
CA TRP A 515 48.28 -29.32 5.35
C TRP A 515 49.57 -28.93 6.03
N GLY A 516 50.52 -28.42 5.27
CA GLY A 516 51.75 -27.86 5.81
C GLY A 516 52.71 -27.47 4.70
N ALA A 517 53.88 -26.96 5.10
CA ALA A 517 54.91 -26.49 4.18
C ALA A 517 56.27 -27.07 4.58
N VAL A 518 56.99 -27.63 3.61
CA VAL A 518 58.34 -28.20 3.78
C VAL A 518 59.32 -27.35 2.99
N ARG A 519 60.25 -26.69 3.70
CA ARG A 519 61.34 -25.92 3.09
C ARG A 519 62.49 -26.86 2.74
N HIS A 520 62.90 -26.86 1.47
CA HIS A 520 63.99 -27.67 0.99
C HIS A 520 65.28 -26.86 0.95
N SER A 521 66.40 -27.51 1.30
CA SER A 521 67.73 -26.92 1.14
C SER A 521 68.73 -27.99 0.69
N VAL A 522 69.68 -27.59 -0.15
CA VAL A 522 70.81 -28.44 -0.57
C VAL A 522 72.08 -27.71 -0.17
N ASN A 523 72.92 -28.34 0.66
CA ASN A 523 74.13 -27.72 1.23
C ASN A 523 73.87 -26.36 1.90
N GLY A 524 72.72 -26.19 2.56
CA GLY A 524 72.33 -24.95 3.23
C GLY A 524 71.74 -23.87 2.31
N ILE A 525 71.64 -24.09 1.00
CA ILE A 525 71.02 -23.17 0.05
C ILE A 525 69.53 -23.53 -0.13
N PRO A 526 68.57 -22.63 0.15
CA PRO A 526 67.14 -22.89 -0.05
C PRO A 526 66.82 -23.21 -1.52
N THR A 527 66.19 -24.34 -1.78
CA THR A 527 65.79 -24.79 -3.14
C THR A 527 64.29 -24.62 -3.41
N GLY A 528 63.55 -24.07 -2.45
CA GLY A 528 62.13 -23.78 -2.53
C GLY A 528 61.32 -24.44 -1.42
N THR A 529 60.02 -24.20 -1.42
CA THR A 529 59.08 -24.75 -0.44
C THR A 529 58.03 -25.59 -1.17
N THR A 530 57.79 -26.80 -0.68
CA THR A 530 56.61 -27.59 -1.10
C THR A 530 55.49 -27.36 -0.10
N TYR A 531 54.34 -26.93 -0.59
CA TYR A 531 53.13 -26.78 0.21
C TYR A 531 52.22 -27.98 -0.06
N THR A 532 51.83 -28.70 0.99
CA THR A 532 50.94 -29.86 0.90
C THR A 532 49.57 -29.49 1.45
N LEU A 533 48.52 -29.84 0.71
CA LEU A 533 47.12 -29.83 1.16
C LEU A 533 46.55 -31.22 0.90
N ALA A 534 45.75 -31.74 1.81
CA ALA A 534 44.94 -32.91 1.54
C ALA A 534 43.57 -32.76 2.18
N PHE A 535 42.58 -33.32 1.51
CA PHE A 535 41.19 -33.37 1.94
C PHE A 535 40.56 -34.68 1.45
N GLY A 536 39.59 -35.20 2.20
CA GLY A 536 38.96 -36.46 1.86
C GLY A 536 37.77 -36.82 2.72
N ASP A 537 37.14 -37.92 2.39
CA ASP A 537 36.02 -38.51 3.11
C ASP A 537 36.48 -39.75 3.91
N ASN A 538 35.55 -40.59 4.34
CA ASN A 538 35.88 -41.84 5.04
C ASN A 538 36.48 -42.92 4.14
N ARG A 539 36.46 -42.77 2.82
CA ARG A 539 36.85 -43.80 1.84
C ARG A 539 38.12 -43.46 1.09
N SER A 540 38.39 -42.17 0.86
CA SER A 540 39.43 -41.69 -0.04
C SER A 540 39.96 -40.33 0.39
N GLU A 541 41.15 -39.99 -0.10
CA GLU A 541 41.82 -38.72 0.15
C GLU A 541 42.49 -38.22 -1.12
N ALA A 542 42.35 -36.94 -1.40
CA ALA A 542 43.10 -36.22 -2.41
C ALA A 542 44.28 -35.50 -1.76
N VAL A 543 45.48 -35.68 -2.32
CA VAL A 543 46.70 -34.98 -1.89
C VAL A 543 47.17 -34.05 -3.01
N VAL A 544 47.41 -32.80 -2.66
CA VAL A 544 47.80 -31.72 -3.55
C VAL A 544 49.12 -31.16 -3.09
N GLU A 545 50.10 -31.11 -4.00
CA GLU A 545 51.38 -30.46 -3.77
C GLU A 545 51.47 -29.19 -4.63
N LEU A 546 51.69 -28.06 -3.97
CA LEU A 546 51.76 -26.74 -4.57
C LEU A 546 53.16 -26.15 -4.40
N LYS A 547 53.61 -25.41 -5.41
CA LYS A 547 54.85 -24.60 -5.36
C LYS A 547 54.58 -23.12 -5.12
N LYS A 548 53.36 -22.65 -5.41
CA LYS A 548 52.95 -21.26 -5.25
C LYS A 548 52.28 -21.07 -3.89
N GLU A 549 52.91 -20.27 -3.03
CA GLU A 549 52.36 -19.92 -1.72
C GLU A 549 51.01 -19.23 -1.81
N SER A 550 50.81 -18.34 -2.80
CA SER A 550 49.54 -17.64 -2.97
C SER A 550 48.36 -18.60 -3.22
N THR A 551 48.53 -19.56 -4.12
CA THR A 551 47.51 -20.59 -4.38
C THR A 551 47.22 -21.42 -3.13
N TYR A 552 48.27 -21.77 -2.38
CA TYR A 552 48.15 -22.51 -1.13
C TYR A 552 47.37 -21.74 -0.07
N SER A 553 47.80 -20.52 0.24
CA SER A 553 47.22 -19.70 1.30
C SER A 553 45.77 -19.32 0.99
N THR A 554 45.47 -18.94 -0.27
CA THR A 554 44.10 -18.63 -0.68
C THR A 554 43.21 -19.87 -0.59
N PHE A 555 43.64 -21.02 -1.12
CA PHE A 555 42.83 -22.24 -1.02
C PHE A 555 42.59 -22.66 0.43
N LEU A 556 43.62 -22.55 1.28
CA LEU A 556 43.51 -22.89 2.69
C LEU A 556 42.51 -21.99 3.44
N GLU A 557 42.50 -20.69 3.15
CA GLU A 557 41.50 -19.77 3.71
C GLU A 557 40.07 -20.22 3.36
N LYS A 558 39.84 -20.60 2.10
CA LYS A 558 38.53 -21.10 1.65
C LYS A 558 38.17 -22.44 2.29
N LEU A 559 39.13 -23.36 2.40
CA LEU A 559 38.96 -24.64 3.08
C LEU A 559 38.60 -24.46 4.56
N TRP A 560 39.18 -23.46 5.21
CA TRP A 560 38.88 -23.11 6.60
C TRP A 560 37.41 -22.76 6.79
N LYS A 561 36.91 -21.83 5.95
CA LYS A 561 35.52 -21.37 5.95
C LYS A 561 34.52 -22.48 5.60
N ALA A 562 34.84 -23.31 4.59
CA ALA A 562 33.90 -24.27 4.04
C ALA A 562 33.84 -25.62 4.79
N VAL A 563 34.95 -26.05 5.40
CA VAL A 563 35.07 -27.41 5.95
C VAL A 563 35.52 -27.40 7.40
N VAL A 564 36.55 -26.63 7.74
CA VAL A 564 37.19 -26.88 9.02
C VAL A 564 36.40 -26.37 10.21
N ILE A 565 35.71 -25.24 10.07
CA ILE A 565 34.77 -24.78 11.10
C ILE A 565 33.73 -25.88 11.39
N ARG A 566 33.18 -26.53 10.34
CA ARG A 566 32.26 -27.67 10.51
C ARG A 566 32.91 -28.83 11.27
N LEU A 567 34.09 -29.29 10.85
CA LEU A 567 34.79 -30.38 11.51
C LEU A 567 35.14 -30.07 12.98
N LEU A 568 35.42 -28.81 13.29
CA LEU A 568 35.67 -28.36 14.65
C LEU A 568 34.40 -28.44 15.51
N THR A 569 33.26 -27.99 14.98
CA THR A 569 31.95 -28.11 15.65
C THR A 569 31.57 -29.57 15.86
N GLU A 570 31.67 -30.41 14.83
CA GLU A 570 31.39 -31.85 14.92
C GLU A 570 32.27 -32.55 15.95
N LEU A 571 33.55 -32.17 16.06
CA LEU A 571 34.44 -32.67 17.11
C LEU A 571 33.89 -32.33 18.50
N PHE A 572 33.48 -31.09 18.75
CA PHE A 572 32.94 -30.69 20.04
C PHE A 572 31.60 -31.38 20.36
N GLU A 573 30.69 -31.48 19.38
CA GLU A 573 29.40 -32.18 19.55
C GLU A 573 29.62 -33.67 19.86
N THR A 574 30.57 -34.30 19.17
CA THR A 574 30.93 -35.70 19.41
C THR A 574 31.41 -35.91 20.84
N LEU A 575 32.27 -35.01 21.35
CA LEU A 575 32.80 -35.06 22.72
C LEU A 575 31.70 -34.75 23.75
N GLN A 576 30.83 -33.78 23.48
CA GLN A 576 29.69 -33.44 24.34
C GLN A 576 28.74 -34.62 24.52
N GLY A 577 28.53 -35.40 23.46
CA GLY A 577 27.77 -36.65 23.48
C GLY A 577 28.42 -37.79 24.27
N GLY A 578 29.60 -37.57 24.86
CA GLY A 578 30.34 -38.55 25.67
C GLY A 578 31.19 -39.53 24.86
N ASN A 579 31.34 -39.32 23.55
CA ASN A 579 32.15 -40.18 22.71
C ASN A 579 33.64 -39.80 22.79
N GLU A 580 34.51 -40.77 22.51
CA GLU A 580 35.95 -40.55 22.42
C GLU A 580 36.40 -40.43 20.96
N VAL A 581 37.34 -39.52 20.69
CA VAL A 581 37.88 -39.30 19.34
C VAL A 581 39.37 -39.62 19.32
N ARG A 582 39.81 -40.44 18.37
CA ARG A 582 41.20 -40.87 18.28
C ARG A 582 42.00 -40.02 17.30
N PHE A 583 43.15 -39.52 17.75
CA PHE A 583 44.14 -38.84 16.92
C PHE A 583 45.50 -39.54 17.10
N GLY A 584 45.91 -40.33 16.11
CA GLY A 584 47.11 -41.15 16.20
C GLY A 584 47.07 -42.12 17.39
N GLU A 585 48.02 -41.96 18.30
CA GLU A 585 48.10 -42.75 19.55
C GLU A 585 47.34 -42.13 20.72
N ALA A 586 46.82 -40.91 20.57
CA ALA A 586 46.03 -40.25 21.60
C ALA A 586 44.53 -40.52 21.41
N THR A 587 43.85 -40.65 22.55
CA THR A 587 42.39 -40.72 22.62
C THR A 587 41.88 -39.53 23.41
N LEU A 588 41.12 -38.67 22.74
CA LEU A 588 40.44 -37.52 23.34
C LEU A 588 39.12 -37.97 23.95
N SER A 589 38.80 -37.40 25.12
CA SER A 589 37.45 -37.32 25.64
C SER A 589 37.19 -35.88 26.05
N ASP A 590 35.96 -35.56 26.41
CA ASP A 590 35.58 -34.17 26.66
C ASP A 590 36.41 -33.51 27.78
N ASP A 591 36.70 -34.25 28.85
CA ASP A 591 37.38 -33.79 30.06
C ASP A 591 38.92 -33.96 30.07
N GLY A 592 39.51 -34.43 28.96
CA GLY A 592 40.97 -34.61 28.88
C GLY A 592 41.45 -35.51 27.74
N VAL A 593 42.69 -35.97 27.81
CA VAL A 593 43.33 -36.82 26.79
C VAL A 593 44.05 -38.01 27.41
N THR A 594 43.98 -39.16 26.75
CA THR A 594 44.81 -40.33 27.03
C THR A 594 46.02 -40.31 26.12
N LEU A 595 47.22 -40.19 26.71
CA LEU A 595 48.51 -40.12 26.04
C LEU A 595 49.30 -41.42 26.22
N VAL A 596 50.39 -41.56 25.47
CA VAL A 596 51.32 -42.69 25.59
C VAL A 596 52.59 -42.27 26.30
N LYS A 597 53.02 -43.07 27.27
CA LYS A 597 54.31 -42.95 27.95
C LYS A 597 55.35 -43.82 27.26
N HIS A 598 56.35 -43.16 26.69
CA HIS A 598 57.45 -43.79 25.96
C HIS A 598 58.51 -44.31 26.93
N LYS A 599 58.62 -45.64 27.06
CA LYS A 599 59.61 -46.31 27.92
C LYS A 599 60.83 -46.74 27.10
N PHE A 600 62.01 -46.65 27.70
CA PHE A 600 63.26 -47.11 27.06
C PHE A 600 63.32 -48.64 26.94
N LEU A 601 62.68 -49.36 27.87
CA LEU A 601 62.52 -50.82 27.91
C LEU A 601 61.12 -51.15 28.50
N GLY A 602 60.35 -52.03 27.86
CA GLY A 602 58.99 -52.44 28.26
C GLY A 602 57.88 -51.90 27.35
N THR A 603 56.63 -52.36 27.55
CA THR A 603 55.47 -51.90 26.79
C THR A 603 55.07 -50.46 27.14
N ASN A 604 54.74 -49.69 26.12
CA ASN A 604 54.20 -48.35 26.23
C ASN A 604 52.91 -48.35 27.09
N GLU A 605 52.83 -47.39 28.01
CA GLU A 605 51.73 -47.29 28.97
C GLU A 605 50.80 -46.15 28.56
N LYS A 606 49.48 -46.37 28.65
CA LYS A 606 48.48 -45.33 28.42
C LYS A 606 48.27 -44.54 29.71
N VAL A 607 48.46 -43.23 29.64
CA VAL A 607 48.31 -42.32 30.77
C VAL A 607 47.18 -41.35 30.48
N ARG A 608 46.15 -41.37 31.30
CA ARG A 608 45.03 -40.42 31.23
C ARG A 608 45.43 -39.11 31.91
N CYS A 609 45.29 -37.99 31.21
CA CYS A 609 45.56 -36.65 31.71
C CYS A 609 44.32 -35.76 31.53
N SER A 610 43.95 -35.02 32.56
CA SER A 610 42.99 -33.91 32.42
C SER A 610 43.59 -32.76 31.60
N TRP A 611 42.75 -31.88 31.05
CA TRP A 611 43.24 -30.69 30.31
C TRP A 611 44.16 -29.78 31.14
N GLY A 612 43.97 -29.71 32.45
CA GLY A 612 44.85 -28.95 33.35
C GLY A 612 46.26 -29.52 33.49
N GLN A 613 46.45 -30.82 33.23
CA GLN A 613 47.71 -31.55 33.39
C GLN A 613 48.54 -31.64 32.10
N VAL A 614 48.05 -31.09 30.99
CA VAL A 614 48.73 -31.14 29.70
C VAL A 614 49.19 -29.76 29.24
N HIS A 615 50.22 -29.74 28.40
CA HIS A 615 50.66 -28.58 27.65
C HIS A 615 50.82 -28.96 26.18
N VAL A 616 50.80 -27.95 25.31
CA VAL A 616 50.88 -28.15 23.86
C VAL A 616 51.93 -27.26 23.22
N TRP A 617 52.61 -27.78 22.21
CA TRP A 617 53.61 -27.06 21.44
C TRP A 617 53.68 -27.60 20.01
N SER A 618 54.42 -26.91 19.15
CA SER A 618 54.64 -27.33 17.77
C SER A 618 56.14 -27.40 17.52
N ALA A 619 56.61 -28.51 16.99
CA ALA A 619 58.02 -28.73 16.64
C ALA A 619 58.12 -29.69 15.46
N ASP A 620 59.14 -29.52 14.61
CA ASP A 620 59.46 -30.45 13.52
C ASP A 620 58.27 -30.89 12.64
N GLY A 621 57.37 -29.94 12.34
CA GLY A 621 56.19 -30.21 11.51
C GLY A 621 55.10 -31.05 12.18
N SER A 622 55.11 -31.14 13.51
CA SER A 622 54.12 -31.85 14.31
C SER A 622 53.56 -31.00 15.46
N PHE A 623 52.29 -31.21 15.78
CA PHE A 623 51.63 -30.72 16.99
C PHE A 623 51.81 -31.74 18.12
N TYR A 624 52.23 -31.28 19.28
CA TYR A 624 52.50 -32.12 20.43
C TYR A 624 51.53 -31.81 21.57
N ILE A 625 51.07 -32.88 22.22
CA ILE A 625 50.33 -32.84 23.48
C ILE A 625 51.13 -33.67 24.48
N GLY A 626 51.56 -33.05 25.58
CA GLY A 626 52.40 -33.71 26.58
C GLY A 626 51.94 -33.44 28.00
N SER A 627 52.22 -34.39 28.90
CA SER A 627 52.03 -34.20 30.34
C SER A 627 52.98 -33.12 30.86
N LYS A 628 52.49 -32.23 31.74
CA LYS A 628 53.33 -31.25 32.44
C LYS A 628 54.29 -31.90 33.42
N ASP A 629 53.88 -33.05 33.99
CA ASP A 629 54.59 -33.71 35.08
C ASP A 629 55.56 -34.81 34.59
N ASP A 630 55.40 -35.28 33.35
CA ASP A 630 56.22 -36.37 32.78
C ASP A 630 56.58 -36.13 31.31
N LYS A 631 57.85 -35.76 31.07
CA LYS A 631 58.40 -35.50 29.73
C LYS A 631 58.40 -36.71 28.80
N LYS A 632 58.24 -37.93 29.31
CA LYS A 632 58.14 -39.15 28.50
C LYS A 632 56.71 -39.46 28.07
N THR A 633 55.72 -38.73 28.60
CA THR A 633 54.30 -38.92 28.29
C THR A 633 53.85 -37.84 27.31
N TYR A 634 53.83 -38.17 26.03
CA TYR A 634 53.43 -37.25 24.96
C TYR A 634 52.97 -38.00 23.71
N VAL A 635 52.24 -37.29 22.85
CA VAL A 635 51.97 -37.68 21.47
C VAL A 635 52.47 -36.58 20.53
N GLY A 636 53.02 -36.95 19.38
CA GLY A 636 53.33 -36.04 18.27
C GLY A 636 52.44 -36.37 17.09
N LEU A 637 51.73 -35.38 16.57
CA LEU A 637 50.77 -35.52 15.47
C LEU A 637 51.25 -34.67 14.29
N SER A 638 51.57 -35.32 13.17
CA SER A 638 52.11 -34.61 12.00
C SER A 638 51.06 -33.72 11.35
N TYR A 639 51.43 -32.48 11.01
CA TYR A 639 50.57 -31.57 10.27
C TYR A 639 50.27 -32.02 8.84
N ILE A 640 51.20 -32.75 8.23
CA ILE A 640 51.11 -33.20 6.84
C ILE A 640 50.79 -34.69 6.69
N HIS A 641 50.96 -35.52 7.72
CA HIS A 641 50.71 -36.98 7.61
C HIS A 641 49.55 -37.48 8.47
N ALA A 642 49.13 -36.72 9.49
CA ALA A 642 47.97 -37.08 10.30
C ALA A 642 46.77 -36.19 9.93
N ALA A 643 45.61 -36.82 9.76
CA ALA A 643 44.36 -36.14 9.49
C ALA A 643 43.92 -35.30 10.70
N ASN A 644 43.36 -34.13 10.40
CA ASN A 644 42.69 -33.24 11.36
C ASN A 644 43.57 -32.73 12.51
N THR A 645 44.90 -32.85 12.42
CA THR A 645 45.85 -32.33 13.42
C THR A 645 45.63 -30.85 13.72
N HIS A 646 45.42 -30.04 12.69
CA HIS A 646 45.14 -28.62 12.82
C HIS A 646 43.77 -28.32 13.44
N VAL A 647 42.76 -29.15 13.15
CA VAL A 647 41.43 -29.05 13.76
C VAL A 647 41.54 -29.26 15.28
N LEU A 648 42.25 -30.33 15.66
CA LEU A 648 42.52 -30.66 17.06
C LEU A 648 43.34 -29.58 17.77
N GLU A 649 44.42 -29.12 17.14
CA GLU A 649 45.23 -28.04 17.70
C GLU A 649 44.39 -26.80 17.96
N GLN A 650 43.58 -26.40 16.99
CA GLN A 650 42.69 -25.25 17.13
C GLN A 650 41.71 -25.44 18.28
N ALA A 651 41.08 -26.62 18.38
CA ALA A 651 40.17 -26.97 19.47
C ALA A 651 40.82 -26.79 20.85
N ILE A 652 42.01 -27.36 21.03
CA ILE A 652 42.72 -27.33 22.32
C ILE A 652 43.21 -25.91 22.63
N ARG A 653 43.77 -25.20 21.65
CA ARG A 653 44.27 -23.83 21.86
C ARG A 653 43.15 -22.84 22.15
N MET A 654 41.99 -22.99 21.52
CA MET A 654 40.80 -22.19 21.86
C MET A 654 40.36 -22.46 23.29
N ALA A 655 40.23 -23.73 23.67
CA ALA A 655 39.79 -24.11 25.00
C ALA A 655 40.78 -23.65 26.10
N PHE A 656 42.09 -23.70 25.86
CA PHE A 656 43.11 -23.26 26.83
C PHE A 656 43.11 -21.75 27.08
N LYS A 657 42.50 -20.95 26.19
CA LYS A 657 42.32 -19.51 26.40
C LYS A 657 41.14 -19.20 27.33
N LYS A 658 40.19 -20.13 27.53
CA LYS A 658 39.02 -19.93 28.41
C LYS A 658 39.40 -20.21 29.88
N PRO A 659 39.35 -19.21 30.78
CA PRO A 659 39.68 -19.41 32.19
C PRO A 659 38.79 -20.48 32.84
N GLY A 660 39.40 -21.41 33.57
CA GLY A 660 38.67 -22.44 34.31
C GLY A 660 38.06 -23.56 33.45
N MET A 661 38.41 -23.64 32.17
CA MET A 661 37.94 -24.71 31.27
C MET A 661 38.25 -26.10 31.83
N ARG A 662 37.24 -26.97 31.80
CA ARG A 662 37.36 -28.39 32.18
C ARG A 662 36.99 -29.33 31.04
N ARG A 663 36.21 -28.88 30.07
CA ARG A 663 35.75 -29.67 28.93
C ARG A 663 36.03 -28.95 27.62
N LEU A 664 36.35 -29.68 26.55
CA LEU A 664 36.49 -29.07 25.22
C LEU A 664 35.15 -28.62 24.66
N SER A 665 34.07 -29.34 24.94
CA SER A 665 32.70 -29.00 24.52
C SER A 665 32.18 -27.68 25.11
N ASP A 666 32.84 -27.13 26.15
CA ASP A 666 32.57 -25.79 26.67
C ASP A 666 32.76 -24.69 25.60
N MET A 667 33.34 -25.01 24.43
CA MET A 667 33.48 -24.12 23.28
C MET A 667 32.23 -24.02 22.38
N LEU A 668 31.22 -24.85 22.59
CA LEU A 668 29.93 -24.76 21.87
C LEU A 668 29.01 -23.67 22.43
N GLN A 669 29.32 -23.16 23.63
CA GLN A 669 28.65 -22.03 24.30
C GLN A 669 29.39 -20.73 24.01
#